data_AF-A0A935SHM9-F1
#
_entry.id   AF-A0A935SHM9-F1
#
_cell.length_a   1.000
_cell.length_b   1.000
_cell.length_c   1.000
_cell.angle_alpha   90.00
_cell.angle_beta   90.00
_cell.angle_gamma   90.00
#
_symmetry.space_group_name_H-M   'P 1'
#
loop_
_entity.id
_entity.type
_entity.pdbx_description
1 polymer ?
#
loop_
_entity_poly.entity_id
_entity_poly.type
_entity_poly.pdbx_seq_one_letter_code
_entity_poly.pdbx_strand_id
1 'polypeptide(L)'
;MEAGNISFPSRSTLIPGAQQLFGIKSQLQFGKLFLTTVLANQKSQRQSVNLQGGAATQLFEVKADEYEENRHFLISHYFRDNYNKVMSNVPAITSPVQILRMEVWVTNRNGATTETRDVVGLMDLAETNPHLEPPTINILNNSPNPANTTNDLYTKIISEPGSRNPALVFNNLLNLGLLPVQDFEKTFARKLDSTQYIYNRQAGFLSLSQPLQADEVLAVAYQYTYNGRVFQVGEFSQDLPPDTASANQKILFLKLLKATSQRPSLPIWDLMLKNVYSVGYGTLTPADFKLDVLYQEPGLGWKRYFPFGNQNQGTPIITLINVDRLNNQLDPQPDGVFDYVEGFTVMSEYSRVMFPVLEPFGRNLAEKIYDVVPPEAKDTLFYALYDSIKAVAVQFPNLNRFVLKGAARTSGSSDISIGYNIPRGSVTVTAGGRSLQEGLDYDINYDLGTIKITNQAILSAGLPVQVNFENNAAFGIQQRSYLGLRWDYLAKQTAKEQLSIGGTIVRLSERPFFTKVNYNEDPIRNAMYGLDVNYRKEIPRLTKLLDKLPFYQTNAVSTINLFGEGAYLKPGHAPQIGKGASGLVYIDDFEGSRSGIDLRFPPISWALASTPKDATDAQDNILFPEATLNDDVAYGKNRAKIAWYQIEPTLQQYKGANNPLSSNAIELSDPRVRQMYQKKFFHSVQQVLAKAS
;
A
#
# COMPACT_ATOMS: atom_id res chain seq x y z
N MET A 1 -38.96 -29.27 14.87
CA MET A 1 -37.63 -29.48 14.26
C MET A 1 -37.52 -28.57 13.06
N GLU A 2 -36.38 -27.95 12.86
CA GLU A 2 -36.08 -27.09 11.72
C GLU A 2 -34.91 -27.71 10.95
N ALA A 3 -34.91 -27.62 9.62
CA ALA A 3 -33.84 -28.10 8.76
C ALA A 3 -33.55 -27.08 7.66
N GLY A 4 -32.27 -26.94 7.28
CA GLY A 4 -31.81 -25.91 6.36
C GLY A 4 -31.24 -24.72 7.14
N ASN A 5 -31.68 -23.50 6.85
CA ASN A 5 -31.23 -22.31 7.57
C ASN A 5 -31.89 -22.25 8.95
N ILE A 6 -31.07 -22.37 10.00
CA ILE A 6 -31.48 -22.40 11.39
C ILE A 6 -30.67 -21.40 12.21
N SER A 7 -31.15 -21.10 13.41
CA SER A 7 -30.46 -20.26 14.39
C SER A 7 -30.39 -20.94 15.75
N PHE A 8 -29.28 -20.72 16.46
CA PHE A 8 -29.09 -21.14 17.83
C PHE A 8 -29.03 -19.90 18.74
N PRO A 9 -30.18 -19.39 19.20
CA PRO A 9 -30.20 -18.26 20.12
C PRO A 9 -29.64 -18.68 21.48
N SER A 10 -28.73 -17.88 22.03
CA SER A 10 -28.23 -18.03 23.40
C SER A 10 -28.64 -16.80 24.21
N ARG A 11 -28.96 -17.01 25.50
CA ARG A 11 -29.22 -15.93 26.47
C ARG A 11 -27.95 -15.49 27.20
N SER A 12 -26.87 -16.25 27.06
CA SER A 12 -25.57 -15.95 27.65
C SER A 12 -24.84 -14.89 26.83
N THR A 13 -24.19 -13.94 27.51
CA THR A 13 -23.31 -12.96 26.84
C THR A 13 -21.91 -13.54 26.62
N LEU A 14 -21.48 -14.49 27.46
CA LEU A 14 -20.20 -15.21 27.33
C LEU A 14 -20.21 -16.28 26.23
N ILE A 15 -21.34 -16.97 26.01
CA ILE A 15 -21.52 -17.90 24.89
C ILE A 15 -22.59 -17.32 23.98
N PRO A 16 -22.22 -16.48 23.00
CA PRO A 16 -23.18 -15.87 22.11
C PRO A 16 -23.86 -16.94 21.24
N GLY A 17 -25.11 -16.68 20.89
CA GLY A 17 -25.82 -17.50 19.92
C GLY A 17 -25.17 -17.43 18.54
N ALA A 18 -25.43 -18.42 17.70
CA ALA A 18 -25.01 -18.43 16.31
C ALA A 18 -26.23 -18.29 15.40
N GLN A 19 -26.20 -17.33 14.48
CA GLN A 19 -27.21 -17.17 13.44
C GLN A 19 -26.71 -17.81 12.13
N GLN A 20 -27.62 -18.03 11.17
CA GLN A 20 -27.29 -18.53 9.83
C GLN A 20 -26.47 -19.84 9.79
N LEU A 21 -26.91 -20.80 10.57
CA LEU A 21 -26.40 -22.15 10.54
C LEU A 21 -27.16 -22.94 9.46
N PHE A 22 -26.47 -23.72 8.63
CA PHE A 22 -27.12 -24.65 7.71
C PHE A 22 -27.07 -26.07 8.26
N GLY A 23 -28.19 -26.59 8.75
CA GLY A 23 -28.23 -27.89 9.41
C GLY A 23 -29.59 -28.24 10.00
N ILE A 24 -29.57 -29.01 11.10
CA ILE A 24 -30.76 -29.51 11.79
C ILE A 24 -30.79 -28.93 13.20
N LYS A 25 -31.96 -28.40 13.59
CA LYS A 25 -32.27 -27.95 14.94
C LYS A 25 -33.45 -28.74 15.48
N SER A 26 -33.30 -29.22 16.70
CA SER A 26 -34.37 -29.84 17.46
C SER A 26 -34.59 -29.09 18.77
N GLN A 27 -35.85 -28.90 19.14
CA GLN A 27 -36.25 -28.36 20.42
C GLN A 27 -37.24 -29.31 21.05
N LEU A 28 -36.91 -29.82 22.23
CA LEU A 28 -37.69 -30.77 23.00
C LEU A 28 -38.09 -30.10 24.31
N GLN A 29 -39.33 -30.33 24.76
CA GLN A 29 -39.81 -29.83 26.04
C GLN A 29 -40.19 -31.01 26.94
N PHE A 30 -39.55 -31.07 28.10
CA PHE A 30 -39.81 -32.04 29.17
C PHE A 30 -40.33 -31.28 30.40
N GLY A 31 -41.64 -30.99 30.41
CA GLY A 31 -42.27 -30.18 31.46
C GLY A 31 -41.69 -28.76 31.50
N LYS A 32 -40.90 -28.47 32.54
CA LYS A 32 -40.21 -27.17 32.76
C LYS A 32 -38.81 -27.09 32.13
N LEU A 33 -38.32 -28.19 31.56
CA LEU A 33 -37.01 -28.27 30.91
C LEU A 33 -37.17 -28.16 29.40
N PHE A 34 -36.50 -27.20 28.78
CA PHE A 34 -36.38 -27.08 27.33
C PHE A 34 -34.98 -27.53 26.93
N LEU A 35 -34.88 -28.40 25.93
CA LEU A 35 -33.63 -28.87 25.38
C LEU A 35 -33.57 -28.47 23.91
N THR A 36 -32.58 -27.67 23.54
CA THR A 36 -32.32 -27.24 22.17
C THR A 36 -31.00 -27.84 21.69
N THR A 37 -31.05 -28.60 20.60
CA THR A 37 -29.87 -29.21 19.98
C THR A 37 -29.73 -28.73 18.55
N VAL A 38 -28.52 -28.39 18.15
CA VAL A 38 -28.18 -27.94 16.79
C VAL A 38 -26.98 -28.70 16.27
N LEU A 39 -27.11 -29.22 15.05
CA LEU A 39 -26.04 -29.85 14.26
C LEU A 39 -26.01 -29.16 12.90
N ALA A 40 -25.00 -28.34 12.65
CA ALA A 40 -24.98 -27.51 11.46
C ALA A 40 -23.58 -27.18 10.96
N ASN A 41 -23.52 -26.62 9.76
CA ASN A 41 -22.36 -25.90 9.27
C ASN A 41 -22.60 -24.39 9.41
N GLN A 42 -21.66 -23.68 10.01
CA GLN A 42 -21.71 -22.23 10.14
C GLN A 42 -21.25 -21.60 8.83
N LYS A 43 -22.12 -20.77 8.23
CA LYS A 43 -21.86 -20.08 6.96
C LYS A 43 -21.45 -18.62 7.12
N SER A 44 -21.42 -18.12 8.35
CA SER A 44 -21.11 -16.73 8.67
C SER A 44 -19.85 -16.60 9.52
N GLN A 45 -19.22 -15.43 9.45
CA GLN A 45 -18.16 -15.01 10.36
C GLN A 45 -18.58 -13.74 11.06
N ARG A 46 -18.36 -13.68 12.38
CA ARG A 46 -18.58 -12.45 13.15
C ARG A 46 -17.41 -11.49 12.92
N GLN A 47 -17.73 -10.25 12.61
CA GLN A 47 -16.78 -9.15 12.42
C GLN A 47 -17.20 -7.97 13.31
N SER A 48 -16.25 -7.09 13.61
CA SER A 48 -16.51 -5.88 14.39
C SER A 48 -15.82 -4.66 13.77
N VAL A 49 -16.52 -3.52 13.75
CA VAL A 49 -16.01 -2.23 13.28
C VAL A 49 -16.20 -1.19 14.38
N ASN A 50 -15.16 -0.40 14.66
CA ASN A 50 -15.19 0.66 15.66
C ASN A 50 -15.18 2.03 14.98
N LEU A 51 -15.88 2.99 15.58
CA LEU A 51 -16.05 4.34 15.07
C LEU A 51 -15.98 5.34 16.20
N GLN A 52 -15.63 6.59 15.91
CA GLN A 52 -15.69 7.67 16.87
C GLN A 52 -16.16 8.95 16.18
N GLY A 53 -17.19 9.60 16.71
CA GLY A 53 -17.64 10.92 16.24
C GLY A 53 -18.30 10.97 14.85
N GLY A 54 -18.88 9.87 14.34
CA GLY A 54 -19.68 9.89 13.09
C GLY A 54 -18.94 9.67 11.77
N ALA A 55 -17.64 9.36 11.81
CA ALA A 55 -16.89 8.84 10.67
C ALA A 55 -15.98 7.70 11.11
N ALA A 56 -15.59 6.84 10.17
CA ALA A 56 -14.64 5.78 10.45
C ALA A 56 -13.26 6.39 10.75
N THR A 57 -12.78 6.17 11.97
CA THR A 57 -11.37 6.44 12.32
C THR A 57 -10.58 5.20 11.94
N GLN A 58 -9.69 5.33 10.97
CA GLN A 58 -8.80 4.26 10.56
C GLN A 58 -7.46 4.43 11.28
N LEU A 59 -7.06 3.40 12.02
CA LEU A 59 -5.70 3.30 12.52
C LEU A 59 -4.79 2.89 11.36
N PHE A 60 -3.65 3.55 11.24
CA PHE A 60 -2.62 3.20 10.28
C PHE A 60 -1.28 2.99 10.99
N GLU A 61 -0.51 2.06 10.45
CA GLU A 61 0.86 1.78 10.84
C GLU A 61 1.65 1.57 9.55
N VAL A 62 2.63 2.43 9.30
CA VAL A 62 3.40 2.48 8.05
C VAL A 62 4.89 2.48 8.42
N LYS A 63 5.67 1.58 7.84
CA LYS A 63 7.11 1.52 8.09
C LYS A 63 7.87 2.56 7.28
N ALA A 64 9.08 2.92 7.71
CA ALA A 64 9.89 3.91 7.03
C ALA A 64 10.26 3.55 5.58
N ASP A 65 10.42 2.27 5.26
CA ASP A 65 10.66 1.77 3.89
C ASP A 65 9.41 1.78 2.98
N GLU A 66 8.21 1.98 3.54
CA GLU A 66 6.95 2.00 2.79
C GLU A 66 6.62 3.36 2.16
N TYR A 67 7.63 4.19 1.90
CA TYR A 67 7.47 5.47 1.20
C TYR A 67 6.94 5.28 -0.24
N GLU A 68 6.31 6.34 -0.78
CA GLU A 68 5.78 6.41 -2.15
C GLU A 68 6.91 6.57 -3.19
N GLU A 69 7.42 5.44 -3.67
CA GLU A 69 8.50 5.38 -4.67
C GLU A 69 8.04 5.84 -6.08
N ASN A 70 8.94 6.45 -6.85
CA ASN A 70 8.74 6.85 -8.25
C ASN A 70 7.56 7.82 -8.49
N ARG A 71 7.18 8.61 -7.49
CA ARG A 71 6.02 9.52 -7.58
C ARG A 71 6.34 10.98 -7.27
N HIS A 72 7.20 11.23 -6.30
CA HIS A 72 7.47 12.57 -5.76
C HIS A 72 8.92 12.96 -6.07
N PHE A 73 9.12 14.12 -6.68
CA PHE A 73 10.43 14.57 -7.17
C PHE A 73 10.64 16.06 -6.93
N LEU A 74 11.84 16.45 -6.54
CA LEU A 74 12.33 17.83 -6.64
C LEU A 74 12.76 18.10 -8.07
N ILE A 75 12.59 19.34 -8.53
CA ILE A 75 12.80 19.67 -9.95
C ILE A 75 14.24 20.07 -10.31
N SER A 76 15.11 20.31 -9.32
CA SER A 76 16.57 20.50 -9.47
C SER A 76 17.28 20.43 -8.11
N HIS A 77 18.61 20.37 -8.11
CA HIS A 77 19.37 20.34 -6.86
C HIS A 77 19.28 21.65 -6.07
N TYR A 78 19.07 22.78 -6.74
CA TYR A 78 18.75 24.03 -6.05
C TYR A 78 17.56 23.86 -5.09
N PHE A 79 16.48 23.21 -5.52
CA PHE A 79 15.30 23.00 -4.66
C PHE A 79 15.58 21.98 -3.57
N ARG A 80 16.37 20.94 -3.87
CA ARG A 80 16.82 19.95 -2.86
C ARG A 80 17.58 20.64 -1.73
N ASP A 81 18.61 21.40 -2.05
CA ASP A 81 19.50 22.00 -1.05
C ASP A 81 18.80 23.07 -0.21
N ASN A 82 17.71 23.65 -0.74
CA ASN A 82 16.87 24.61 -0.03
C ASN A 82 15.62 24.00 0.61
N TYR A 83 15.26 22.75 0.32
CA TYR A 83 13.98 22.15 0.73
C TYR A 83 13.77 22.24 2.25
N ASN A 84 14.72 21.73 3.04
CA ASN A 84 14.63 21.72 4.50
C ASN A 84 14.50 23.14 5.08
N LYS A 85 15.17 24.13 4.47
CA LYS A 85 15.14 25.53 4.89
C LYS A 85 13.82 26.21 4.54
N VAL A 86 13.30 25.96 3.34
CA VAL A 86 12.02 26.52 2.86
C VAL A 86 10.87 25.94 3.68
N MET A 87 10.94 24.64 3.98
CA MET A 87 9.93 23.92 4.74
C MET A 87 10.05 24.11 6.27
N SER A 88 11.15 24.67 6.78
CA SER A 88 11.34 24.86 8.22
C SER A 88 10.42 25.90 8.85
N ASN A 89 9.63 26.65 8.07
CA ASN A 89 8.77 27.74 8.54
C ASN A 89 7.31 27.59 8.06
N VAL A 90 6.88 26.40 7.67
CA VAL A 90 5.48 26.09 7.33
C VAL A 90 4.56 26.52 8.49
N PRO A 91 3.39 27.18 8.22
CA PRO A 91 2.82 27.50 6.91
C PRO A 91 3.37 28.78 6.25
N ALA A 92 4.08 29.63 6.98
CA ALA A 92 4.59 30.91 6.50
C ALA A 92 5.89 30.75 5.69
N ILE A 93 5.80 30.12 4.52
CA ILE A 93 6.95 29.86 3.66
C ILE A 93 7.55 31.16 3.12
N THR A 94 8.83 31.35 3.43
CA THR A 94 9.66 32.44 2.90
C THR A 94 10.60 31.86 1.84
N SER A 95 10.13 31.80 0.59
CA SER A 95 10.93 31.42 -0.57
C SER A 95 11.11 32.63 -1.49
N PRO A 96 12.35 32.97 -1.91
CA PRO A 96 12.57 33.98 -2.94
C PRO A 96 12.14 33.48 -4.33
N VAL A 97 11.78 32.19 -4.44
CA VAL A 97 11.39 31.52 -5.69
C VAL A 97 9.89 31.32 -5.77
N GLN A 98 9.35 31.61 -6.96
CA GLN A 98 8.00 31.24 -7.33
C GLN A 98 7.96 30.65 -8.74
N ILE A 99 7.62 29.36 -8.86
CA ILE A 99 7.41 28.70 -10.15
C ILE A 99 6.15 29.28 -10.80
N LEU A 100 6.31 29.75 -12.03
CA LEU A 100 5.24 30.34 -12.83
C LEU A 100 4.51 29.29 -13.67
N ARG A 101 5.29 28.39 -14.30
CA ARG A 101 4.77 27.32 -15.16
C ARG A 101 5.73 26.14 -15.19
N MET A 102 5.18 24.96 -15.47
CA MET A 102 5.91 23.70 -15.58
C MET A 102 5.28 22.84 -16.68
N GLU A 103 6.12 22.17 -17.46
CA GLU A 103 5.75 21.05 -18.32
C GLU A 103 6.44 19.79 -17.83
N VAL A 104 5.68 18.69 -17.75
CA VAL A 104 6.16 17.39 -17.28
C VAL A 104 6.02 16.40 -18.42
N TRP A 105 7.10 15.68 -18.72
CA TRP A 105 7.19 14.74 -19.83
C TRP A 105 7.56 13.36 -19.31
N VAL A 106 6.78 12.36 -19.73
CA VAL A 106 6.95 10.96 -19.35
C VAL A 106 6.97 10.07 -20.59
N THR A 107 7.74 8.99 -20.56
CA THR A 107 7.76 7.97 -21.63
C THR A 107 6.34 7.57 -22.07
N ASN A 108 6.09 7.58 -23.38
CA ASN A 108 4.79 7.25 -23.95
C ASN A 108 4.65 5.75 -24.22
N ARG A 109 4.22 5.00 -23.19
CA ARG A 109 3.97 3.55 -23.33
C ARG A 109 2.62 3.20 -23.95
N ASN A 110 1.61 4.03 -23.70
CA ASN A 110 0.22 3.73 -24.05
C ASN A 110 -0.13 4.13 -25.49
N GLY A 111 0.84 4.54 -26.30
CA GLY A 111 0.62 4.97 -27.67
C GLY A 111 -0.24 6.23 -27.78
N ALA A 112 -0.13 7.16 -26.82
CA ALA A 112 -0.81 8.45 -26.90
C ALA A 112 -0.40 9.18 -28.19
N THR A 113 -1.37 9.76 -28.89
CA THR A 113 -1.18 10.38 -30.20
C THR A 113 -1.17 11.91 -30.16
N THR A 114 -1.47 12.51 -29.01
CA THR A 114 -1.54 13.95 -28.80
C THR A 114 -0.45 14.44 -27.83
N GLU A 115 0.10 15.63 -28.08
CA GLU A 115 1.16 16.24 -27.26
C GLU A 115 2.35 15.28 -26.99
N THR A 116 2.74 14.52 -28.02
CA THR A 116 3.83 13.55 -27.96
C THR A 116 4.95 13.92 -28.93
N ARG A 117 6.19 13.61 -28.54
CA ARG A 117 7.41 13.81 -29.34
C ARG A 117 8.63 13.14 -28.72
N ASP A 118 9.71 13.04 -29.48
CA ASP A 118 11.03 12.75 -28.92
C ASP A 118 11.51 13.89 -28.02
N VAL A 119 11.96 13.53 -26.82
CA VAL A 119 12.59 14.44 -25.86
C VAL A 119 13.94 13.87 -25.41
N VAL A 120 14.84 14.77 -25.02
CA VAL A 120 16.09 14.41 -24.36
C VAL A 120 16.08 15.03 -22.97
N GLY A 121 16.00 14.19 -21.95
CA GLY A 121 16.24 14.59 -20.57
C GLY A 121 17.73 14.61 -20.30
N LEU A 122 18.23 15.70 -19.72
CA LEU A 122 19.63 15.91 -19.38
C LEU A 122 19.79 16.00 -17.86
N MET A 123 20.70 15.19 -17.31
CA MET A 123 20.98 15.16 -15.87
C MET A 123 21.54 16.49 -15.38
N ASP A 124 22.57 17.02 -16.03
CA ASP A 124 23.29 18.20 -15.57
C ASP A 124 22.74 19.53 -16.10
N LEU A 125 21.59 19.52 -16.80
CA LEU A 125 21.01 20.75 -17.33
C LEU A 125 20.75 21.76 -16.20
N ALA A 126 21.28 22.97 -16.39
CA ALA A 126 21.10 24.12 -15.50
C ALA A 126 21.64 23.94 -14.06
N GLU A 127 22.44 22.91 -13.79
CA GLU A 127 23.06 22.70 -12.47
C GLU A 127 24.30 23.56 -12.26
N THR A 128 24.44 24.07 -11.04
CA THR A 128 25.58 24.89 -10.59
C THR A 128 26.77 24.05 -10.13
N ASN A 129 26.53 22.78 -9.85
CA ASN A 129 27.54 21.78 -9.54
C ASN A 129 27.21 20.49 -10.33
N PRO A 130 27.51 20.45 -11.65
CA PRO A 130 27.21 19.31 -12.51
C PRO A 130 28.00 18.08 -12.06
N HIS A 131 27.45 16.89 -12.32
CA HIS A 131 28.15 15.63 -12.10
C HIS A 131 29.38 15.51 -12.99
N LEU A 132 29.27 15.96 -14.24
CA LEU A 132 30.36 15.97 -15.19
C LEU A 132 31.19 17.24 -15.04
N GLU A 133 32.44 17.07 -14.63
CA GLU A 133 33.39 18.16 -14.41
C GLU A 133 33.94 18.76 -15.73
N PRO A 134 34.55 19.96 -15.68
CA PRO A 134 35.31 20.52 -16.80
C PRO A 134 36.37 19.56 -17.35
N PRO A 135 36.56 19.47 -18.69
CA PRO A 135 36.03 20.36 -19.73
C PRO A 135 34.66 19.94 -20.31
N THR A 136 34.09 18.82 -19.86
CA THR A 136 32.85 18.25 -20.41
C THR A 136 31.68 19.18 -20.22
N ILE A 137 31.48 19.68 -18.99
CA ILE A 137 30.52 20.75 -18.69
C ILE A 137 31.24 21.83 -17.89
N ASN A 138 31.13 23.08 -18.35
CA ASN A 138 31.70 24.24 -17.67
C ASN A 138 30.60 25.09 -17.05
N ILE A 139 30.82 25.56 -15.83
CA ILE A 139 29.97 26.56 -15.20
C ILE A 139 30.25 27.93 -15.81
N LEU A 140 29.18 28.60 -16.27
CA LEU A 140 29.26 29.91 -16.92
C LEU A 140 29.03 31.06 -15.93
N ASN A 141 28.33 30.80 -14.82
CA ASN A 141 28.12 31.78 -13.78
C ASN A 141 28.04 31.11 -12.39
N ASN A 142 28.53 31.82 -11.36
CA ASN A 142 28.52 31.33 -9.97
C ASN A 142 27.20 31.64 -9.23
N SER A 143 26.14 31.99 -9.96
CA SER A 143 24.84 32.25 -9.34
C SER A 143 24.20 30.93 -8.94
N PRO A 144 23.66 30.80 -7.71
CA PRO A 144 23.01 29.56 -7.26
C PRO A 144 21.72 29.25 -8.03
N ASN A 145 21.19 30.22 -8.79
CA ASN A 145 19.91 30.12 -9.47
C ASN A 145 20.02 29.26 -10.75
N PRO A 146 19.27 28.15 -10.86
CA PRO A 146 19.32 27.30 -12.05
C PRO A 146 18.69 27.95 -13.28
N ALA A 147 19.44 28.02 -14.36
CA ALA A 147 18.98 28.48 -15.67
C ALA A 147 19.68 27.71 -16.79
N ASN A 148 19.10 27.69 -17.99
CA ASN A 148 19.75 27.11 -19.18
C ASN A 148 21.15 27.71 -19.46
N THR A 149 21.47 28.87 -18.90
CA THR A 149 22.76 29.56 -19.02
C THR A 149 23.67 29.42 -17.79
N THR A 150 23.28 28.62 -16.78
CA THR A 150 24.10 28.35 -15.59
C THR A 150 25.38 27.60 -15.95
N ASN A 151 25.26 26.62 -16.84
CA ASN A 151 26.38 25.89 -17.41
C ASN A 151 26.31 25.88 -18.94
N ASP A 152 27.37 25.43 -19.58
CA ASP A 152 27.52 25.45 -21.04
C ASP A 152 26.89 24.25 -21.76
N LEU A 153 26.30 23.30 -21.02
CA LEU A 153 25.74 22.06 -21.58
C LEU A 153 24.66 22.35 -22.63
N TYR A 154 23.68 23.19 -22.28
CA TYR A 154 22.61 23.55 -23.21
C TYR A 154 23.17 24.21 -24.48
N THR A 155 24.08 25.17 -24.32
CA THR A 155 24.70 25.89 -25.44
C THR A 155 25.54 24.99 -26.34
N LYS A 156 26.31 24.06 -25.78
CA LYS A 156 27.09 23.06 -26.54
C LYS A 156 26.19 22.17 -27.39
N ILE A 157 25.11 21.67 -26.81
CA ILE A 157 24.17 20.79 -27.53
C ILE A 157 23.50 21.53 -28.68
N ILE A 158 22.98 22.73 -28.45
CA ILE A 158 22.26 23.46 -29.51
C ILE A 158 23.20 23.97 -30.61
N SER A 159 24.50 24.14 -30.33
CA SER A 159 25.50 24.52 -31.35
C SER A 159 25.86 23.39 -32.30
N GLU A 160 25.58 22.13 -31.95
CA GLU A 160 25.83 20.99 -32.84
C GLU A 160 24.86 20.96 -34.02
N PRO A 161 25.35 20.78 -35.27
CA PRO A 161 24.51 20.58 -36.43
C PRO A 161 23.57 19.38 -36.24
N GLY A 162 22.28 19.57 -36.54
CA GLY A 162 21.30 18.50 -36.42
C GLY A 162 20.97 18.07 -34.98
N SER A 163 21.32 18.87 -33.97
CA SER A 163 20.98 18.64 -32.55
C SER A 163 19.50 18.36 -32.28
N ARG A 164 18.61 18.84 -33.15
CA ARG A 164 17.15 18.64 -33.07
C ARG A 164 16.62 17.46 -33.87
N ASN A 165 17.48 16.77 -34.61
CA ASN A 165 17.10 15.62 -35.43
C ASN A 165 17.11 14.34 -34.57
N PRO A 166 15.96 13.64 -34.43
CA PRO A 166 15.89 12.39 -33.66
C PRO A 166 16.91 11.34 -34.07
N ALA A 167 17.29 11.27 -35.35
CA ALA A 167 18.26 10.29 -35.84
C ALA A 167 19.71 10.63 -35.43
N LEU A 168 20.04 11.92 -35.27
CA LEU A 168 21.42 12.37 -35.06
C LEU A 168 21.74 12.70 -33.59
N VAL A 169 20.73 13.18 -32.83
CA VAL A 169 20.96 13.71 -31.48
C VAL A 169 21.70 12.73 -30.57
N PHE A 170 21.39 11.44 -30.66
CA PHE A 170 21.97 10.42 -29.79
C PHE A 170 23.49 10.36 -29.97
N ASN A 171 23.94 10.34 -31.22
CA ASN A 171 25.38 10.32 -31.54
C ASN A 171 26.05 11.66 -31.23
N ASN A 172 25.36 12.79 -31.45
CA ASN A 172 25.89 14.10 -31.08
C ASN A 172 26.18 14.19 -29.57
N LEU A 173 25.27 13.68 -28.73
CA LEU A 173 25.45 13.65 -27.27
C LEU A 173 26.61 12.73 -26.86
N LEU A 174 26.75 11.56 -27.50
CA LEU A 174 27.91 10.68 -27.30
C LEU A 174 29.23 11.38 -27.66
N ASN A 175 29.26 12.13 -28.76
CA ASN A 175 30.45 12.88 -29.21
C ASN A 175 30.82 14.01 -28.24
N LEU A 176 29.85 14.55 -27.50
CA LEU A 176 30.08 15.50 -26.40
C LEU A 176 30.58 14.82 -25.12
N GLY A 177 30.76 13.50 -25.11
CA GLY A 177 31.22 12.72 -23.97
C GLY A 177 30.13 12.35 -22.96
N LEU A 178 28.85 12.52 -23.32
CA LEU A 178 27.73 12.17 -22.45
C LEU A 178 27.37 10.68 -22.60
N LEU A 179 27.04 10.03 -21.49
CA LEU A 179 26.64 8.63 -21.45
C LEU A 179 25.10 8.48 -21.41
N PRO A 180 24.51 7.58 -22.23
CA PRO A 180 23.08 7.32 -22.18
C PRO A 180 22.69 6.65 -20.86
N VAL A 181 21.45 6.84 -20.42
CA VAL A 181 20.87 6.34 -19.15
C VAL A 181 21.47 6.98 -17.89
N GLN A 182 22.68 7.54 -17.99
CA GLN A 182 23.39 8.21 -16.90
C GLN A 182 23.30 9.74 -17.03
N ASP A 183 23.86 10.31 -18.09
CA ASP A 183 23.93 11.76 -18.29
C ASP A 183 22.74 12.29 -19.10
N PHE A 184 22.19 11.46 -19.98
CA PHE A 184 21.00 11.79 -20.75
C PHE A 184 20.10 10.58 -21.03
N GLU A 185 18.82 10.85 -21.25
CA GLU A 185 17.83 9.89 -21.73
C GLU A 185 17.10 10.45 -22.95
N LYS A 186 17.18 9.74 -24.08
CA LYS A 186 16.37 10.02 -25.27
C LYS A 186 15.17 9.10 -25.26
N THR A 187 13.96 9.65 -25.22
CA THR A 187 12.74 8.84 -25.19
C THR A 187 11.62 9.51 -25.98
N PHE A 188 10.72 8.69 -26.53
CA PHE A 188 9.45 9.18 -27.06
C PHE A 188 8.51 9.42 -25.89
N ALA A 189 8.21 10.69 -25.61
CA ALA A 189 7.45 11.10 -24.44
C ALA A 189 6.09 11.70 -24.80
N ARG A 190 5.20 11.69 -23.81
CA ARG A 190 3.96 12.46 -23.79
C ARG A 190 4.04 13.53 -22.71
N LYS A 191 3.50 14.72 -23.00
CA LYS A 191 3.29 15.75 -21.99
C LYS A 191 2.17 15.32 -21.05
N LEU A 192 2.37 15.46 -19.74
CA LEU A 192 1.32 15.28 -18.76
C LEU A 192 0.40 16.49 -18.75
N ASP A 193 -0.90 16.26 -18.66
CA ASP A 193 -1.87 17.32 -18.36
C ASP A 193 -1.76 17.76 -16.89
N SER A 194 -2.17 19.00 -16.63
CA SER A 194 -2.32 19.63 -15.31
C SER A 194 -3.11 18.81 -14.29
N THR A 195 -3.98 17.89 -14.72
CA THR A 195 -4.74 16.97 -13.85
C THR A 195 -3.93 15.75 -13.41
N GLN A 196 -2.80 15.47 -14.07
CA GLN A 196 -1.99 14.26 -13.85
C GLN A 196 -0.83 14.47 -12.87
N TYR A 197 -0.62 15.70 -12.41
CA TYR A 197 0.39 16.05 -11.42
C TYR A 197 0.04 17.33 -10.68
N ILE A 198 0.61 17.48 -9.49
CA ILE A 198 0.63 18.73 -8.73
C ILE A 198 2.07 19.13 -8.45
N TYR A 199 2.33 20.43 -8.31
CA TYR A 199 3.66 20.91 -7.92
C TYR A 199 3.55 22.08 -6.96
N ASN A 200 4.50 22.16 -6.03
CA ASN A 200 4.58 23.27 -5.09
C ASN A 200 5.43 24.39 -5.67
N ARG A 201 4.83 25.58 -5.84
CA ARG A 201 5.47 26.72 -6.49
C ARG A 201 6.66 27.31 -5.72
N GLN A 202 6.71 27.11 -4.40
CA GLN A 202 7.72 27.71 -3.52
C GLN A 202 8.82 26.72 -3.15
N ALA A 203 8.44 25.49 -2.80
CA ALA A 203 9.37 24.42 -2.41
C ALA A 203 9.95 23.64 -3.61
N GLY A 204 9.32 23.73 -4.79
CA GLY A 204 9.84 23.15 -6.04
C GLY A 204 9.87 21.62 -6.09
N PHE A 205 8.86 20.99 -5.51
CA PHE A 205 8.59 19.57 -5.71
C PHE A 205 7.39 19.35 -6.63
N LEU A 206 7.39 18.20 -7.30
CA LEU A 206 6.41 17.66 -8.23
C LEU A 206 5.88 16.34 -7.65
N SER A 207 4.57 16.13 -7.69
CA SER A 207 3.93 14.88 -7.27
C SER A 207 3.00 14.39 -8.38
N LEU A 208 3.21 13.16 -8.81
CA LEU A 208 2.44 12.54 -9.89
C LEU A 208 1.17 11.86 -9.35
N SER A 209 0.07 11.95 -10.09
CA SER A 209 -1.19 11.28 -9.73
C SER A 209 -1.07 9.75 -9.77
N GLN A 210 -0.15 9.23 -10.58
CA GLN A 210 0.20 7.80 -10.65
C GLN A 210 1.72 7.62 -10.50
N PRO A 211 2.20 6.54 -9.85
CA PRO A 211 3.62 6.29 -9.73
C PRO A 211 4.16 5.83 -11.09
N LEU A 212 5.40 6.21 -11.39
CA LEU A 212 6.07 5.77 -12.61
C LEU A 212 6.54 4.33 -12.49
N GLN A 213 6.55 3.63 -13.61
CA GLN A 213 7.20 2.32 -13.69
C GLN A 213 8.72 2.47 -13.56
N ALA A 214 9.38 1.39 -13.14
CA ALA A 214 10.83 1.38 -12.94
C ALA A 214 11.61 1.78 -14.20
N ASP A 215 11.10 1.43 -15.38
CA ASP A 215 11.68 1.69 -16.71
C ASP A 215 11.23 3.01 -17.36
N GLU A 216 10.39 3.81 -16.73
CA GLU A 216 9.91 5.08 -17.30
C GLU A 216 10.84 6.25 -17.02
N VAL A 217 11.00 7.14 -18.01
CA VAL A 217 11.77 8.38 -17.90
C VAL A 217 10.86 9.53 -17.48
N LEU A 218 11.34 10.39 -16.59
CA LEU A 218 10.68 11.64 -16.19
C LEU A 218 11.61 12.82 -16.46
N ALA A 219 11.11 13.79 -17.23
CA ALA A 219 11.81 15.04 -17.46
C ALA A 219 10.86 16.24 -17.35
N VAL A 220 11.41 17.40 -17.01
CA VAL A 220 10.63 18.64 -16.81
C VAL A 220 11.26 19.83 -17.52
N ALA A 221 10.41 20.78 -17.90
CA ALA A 221 10.79 22.16 -18.19
C ALA A 221 10.01 23.07 -17.26
N TYR A 222 10.65 24.08 -16.69
CA TYR A 222 10.00 25.00 -15.77
C TYR A 222 10.55 26.41 -15.88
N GLN A 223 9.70 27.37 -15.53
CA GLN A 223 10.02 28.78 -15.48
C GLN A 223 9.61 29.31 -14.12
N TYR A 224 10.50 30.07 -13.50
CA TYR A 224 10.29 30.61 -12.16
C TYR A 224 10.79 32.04 -12.06
N THR A 225 10.33 32.73 -11.03
CA THR A 225 10.84 34.05 -10.66
C THR A 225 11.71 33.93 -9.43
N TYR A 226 12.83 34.65 -9.41
CA TYR A 226 13.66 34.86 -8.24
C TYR A 226 13.89 36.35 -8.06
N ASN A 227 13.42 36.93 -6.95
CA ASN A 227 13.50 38.37 -6.68
C ASN A 227 13.05 39.25 -7.88
N GLY A 228 11.96 38.86 -8.55
CA GLY A 228 11.38 39.58 -9.70
C GLY A 228 12.04 39.33 -11.06
N ARG A 229 13.12 38.53 -11.14
CA ARG A 229 13.75 38.13 -12.41
C ARG A 229 13.28 36.75 -12.82
N VAL A 230 13.01 36.55 -14.11
CA VAL A 230 12.53 35.29 -14.67
C VAL A 230 13.71 34.43 -15.11
N PHE A 231 13.67 33.16 -14.71
CA PHE A 231 14.64 32.12 -15.07
C PHE A 231 13.92 30.93 -15.68
N GLN A 232 14.57 30.24 -16.61
CA GLN A 232 14.02 29.08 -17.33
C GLN A 232 15.03 27.94 -17.36
N VAL A 233 14.52 26.74 -17.10
CA VAL A 233 15.25 25.47 -17.19
C VAL A 233 14.51 24.54 -18.13
N GLY A 234 15.20 24.00 -19.13
CA GLY A 234 14.61 23.25 -20.22
C GLY A 234 13.87 24.13 -21.23
N GLU A 235 13.09 23.46 -22.07
CA GLU A 235 12.37 24.08 -23.19
C GLU A 235 10.90 23.70 -23.14
N PHE A 236 10.03 24.68 -23.39
CA PHE A 236 8.60 24.45 -23.46
C PHE A 236 8.19 24.03 -24.87
N SER A 237 7.15 23.19 -24.97
CA SER A 237 6.56 22.77 -26.25
C SER A 237 6.16 23.95 -27.15
N GLN A 238 5.67 25.03 -26.54
CA GLN A 238 5.28 26.26 -27.23
C GLN A 238 6.44 27.07 -27.82
N ASP A 239 7.66 26.92 -27.28
CA ASP A 239 8.83 27.64 -27.77
C ASP A 239 9.36 26.97 -29.06
N LEU A 240 9.03 25.69 -29.27
CA LEU A 240 9.39 24.87 -30.43
C LEU A 240 8.16 24.12 -30.97
N PRO A 241 7.22 24.83 -31.62
CA PRO A 241 6.02 24.20 -32.17
C PRO A 241 6.37 23.18 -33.26
N PRO A 242 5.54 22.13 -33.45
CA PRO A 242 5.71 21.20 -34.57
C PRO A 242 5.78 21.96 -35.89
N ASP A 243 6.79 21.66 -36.70
CA ASP A 243 6.92 22.22 -38.05
C ASP A 243 6.02 21.43 -39.00
N THR A 244 4.98 22.06 -39.56
CA THR A 244 4.06 21.41 -40.49
C THR A 244 4.70 21.10 -41.85
N ALA A 245 5.87 21.67 -42.15
CA ALA A 245 6.62 21.43 -43.38
C ALA A 245 7.68 20.32 -43.26
N SER A 246 7.95 19.81 -42.05
CA SER A 246 8.90 18.72 -41.81
C SER A 246 8.21 17.53 -41.17
N ALA A 247 8.42 16.34 -41.73
CA ALA A 247 7.91 15.10 -41.14
C ALA A 247 8.52 14.80 -39.75
N ASN A 248 9.65 15.42 -39.41
CA ASN A 248 10.37 15.19 -38.16
C ASN A 248 10.02 16.29 -37.14
N GLN A 249 9.45 15.90 -36.00
CA GLN A 249 9.29 16.80 -34.87
C GLN A 249 10.65 17.12 -34.24
N LYS A 250 10.88 18.41 -33.94
CA LYS A 250 12.10 18.87 -33.27
C LYS A 250 12.13 18.38 -31.82
N ILE A 251 13.28 17.85 -31.41
CA ILE A 251 13.52 17.39 -30.03
C ILE A 251 13.53 18.56 -29.06
N LEU A 252 12.92 18.35 -27.87
CA LEU A 252 13.04 19.23 -26.71
C LEU A 252 14.16 18.75 -25.78
N PHE A 253 14.96 19.70 -25.26
CA PHE A 253 15.91 19.44 -24.19
C PHE A 253 15.30 19.83 -22.85
N LEU A 254 15.25 18.86 -21.93
CA LEU A 254 14.54 18.95 -20.66
C LEU A 254 15.49 18.60 -19.51
N LYS A 255 15.12 18.99 -18.29
CA LYS A 255 15.81 18.55 -17.07
C LYS A 255 15.37 17.13 -16.72
N LEU A 256 16.32 16.20 -16.61
CA LEU A 256 16.04 14.82 -16.22
C LEU A 256 15.82 14.73 -14.70
N LEU A 257 14.73 14.08 -14.29
CA LEU A 257 14.43 13.78 -12.88
C LEU A 257 14.52 12.28 -12.56
N LYS A 258 14.24 11.42 -13.54
CA LYS A 258 14.34 9.96 -13.43
C LYS A 258 14.72 9.34 -14.76
N ALA A 259 15.70 8.44 -14.75
CA ALA A 259 16.12 7.62 -15.89
C ALA A 259 15.44 6.24 -15.91
N THR A 260 15.68 5.47 -16.97
CA THR A 260 15.21 4.08 -17.12
C THR A 260 15.85 3.11 -16.10
N SER A 261 16.98 3.49 -15.51
CA SER A 261 17.69 2.73 -14.47
C SER A 261 17.91 3.60 -13.23
N GLN A 262 17.49 3.10 -12.07
CA GLN A 262 17.75 3.75 -10.78
C GLN A 262 19.19 3.48 -10.35
N ARG A 263 20.02 4.52 -10.31
CA ARG A 263 21.42 4.45 -9.86
C ARG A 263 21.63 5.39 -8.67
N PRO A 264 21.72 4.87 -7.42
CA PRO A 264 21.87 5.71 -6.23
C PRO A 264 23.13 6.59 -6.21
N SER A 265 24.15 6.24 -6.99
CA SER A 265 25.38 7.04 -7.13
C SER A 265 25.24 8.28 -8.01
N LEU A 266 24.15 8.40 -8.77
CA LEU A 266 23.91 9.55 -9.65
C LEU A 266 23.11 10.63 -8.94
N PRO A 267 23.40 11.93 -9.16
CA PRO A 267 22.72 13.00 -8.45
C PRO A 267 21.19 13.01 -8.63
N ILE A 268 20.65 12.61 -9.79
CA ILE A 268 19.19 12.53 -10.00
C ILE A 268 18.47 11.60 -9.01
N TRP A 269 19.17 10.64 -8.39
CA TRP A 269 18.62 9.80 -7.33
C TRP A 269 18.12 10.62 -6.13
N ASP A 270 18.84 11.69 -5.82
CA ASP A 270 18.56 12.59 -4.71
C ASP A 270 17.38 13.53 -5.00
N LEU A 271 16.96 13.65 -6.26
CA LEU A 271 15.76 14.40 -6.62
C LEU A 271 14.49 13.64 -6.27
N MET A 272 14.51 12.30 -6.20
CA MET A 272 13.36 11.54 -5.74
C MET A 272 13.16 11.69 -4.24
N LEU A 273 12.00 12.21 -3.84
CA LEU A 273 11.60 12.38 -2.45
C LEU A 273 11.24 11.04 -1.82
N LYS A 274 11.86 10.75 -0.67
CA LYS A 274 11.72 9.49 0.09
C LYS A 274 11.10 9.76 1.48
N ASN A 275 10.31 10.83 1.55
CA ASN A 275 9.76 11.39 2.78
C ASN A 275 8.23 11.58 2.68
N VAL A 276 7.58 10.92 1.72
CA VAL A 276 6.12 10.96 1.50
C VAL A 276 5.53 9.57 1.68
N TYR A 277 4.48 9.48 2.51
CA TYR A 277 3.86 8.23 2.95
C TYR A 277 2.36 8.28 2.73
N SER A 278 1.79 7.18 2.21
CA SER A 278 0.35 6.99 2.17
C SER A 278 -0.13 6.50 3.53
N VAL A 279 -1.09 7.20 4.15
CA VAL A 279 -1.62 6.89 5.49
C VAL A 279 -3.09 6.47 5.48
N GLY A 280 -3.64 6.18 4.30
CA GLY A 280 -5.03 5.80 4.14
C GLY A 280 -5.51 5.86 2.70
N TYR A 281 -6.83 5.96 2.53
CA TYR A 281 -7.49 6.11 1.23
C TYR A 281 -8.58 7.19 1.30
N GLY A 282 -8.88 7.81 0.16
CA GLY A 282 -9.85 8.92 0.09
C GLY A 282 -9.26 10.25 0.57
N THR A 283 -10.13 11.18 0.93
CA THR A 283 -9.72 12.51 1.38
C THR A 283 -9.62 12.55 2.91
N LEU A 284 -8.45 12.93 3.44
CA LEU A 284 -8.24 13.08 4.88
C LEU A 284 -8.95 14.32 5.42
N THR A 285 -9.38 14.24 6.68
CA THR A 285 -9.83 15.40 7.43
C THR A 285 -8.81 15.78 8.50
N PRO A 286 -8.52 17.08 8.71
CA PRO A 286 -7.67 17.54 9.80
C PRO A 286 -8.21 17.16 11.19
N ALA A 287 -9.53 17.06 11.32
CA ALA A 287 -10.19 16.70 12.57
C ALA A 287 -9.78 15.30 13.04
N ASP A 288 -9.32 15.21 14.29
CA ASP A 288 -8.83 13.99 14.95
C ASP A 288 -7.69 13.27 14.22
N PHE A 289 -7.03 13.91 13.26
CA PHE A 289 -5.82 13.35 12.66
C PHE A 289 -4.70 13.32 13.70
N LYS A 290 -4.13 12.14 13.89
CA LYS A 290 -3.00 11.92 14.80
C LYS A 290 -1.96 11.10 14.07
N LEU A 291 -0.72 11.54 14.14
CA LEU A 291 0.44 10.80 13.64
C LEU A 291 1.59 10.98 14.61
N ASP A 292 2.18 9.87 15.01
CA ASP A 292 3.45 9.83 15.72
C ASP A 292 4.47 9.08 14.86
N VAL A 293 5.73 9.47 15.00
CA VAL A 293 6.88 8.69 14.52
C VAL A 293 7.48 7.99 15.72
N LEU A 294 7.51 6.66 15.66
CA LEU A 294 8.00 5.80 16.72
C LEU A 294 9.29 5.10 16.29
N TYR A 295 10.20 4.87 17.24
CA TYR A 295 11.36 4.02 17.06
C TYR A 295 11.17 2.71 17.84
N GLN A 296 11.38 1.58 17.17
CA GLN A 296 11.34 0.26 17.78
C GLN A 296 12.70 -0.12 18.35
N GLU A 297 12.85 -0.06 19.68
CA GLU A 297 14.06 -0.52 20.33
C GLU A 297 13.98 -2.02 20.66
N PRO A 298 14.94 -2.84 20.21
CA PRO A 298 14.93 -4.28 20.48
C PRO A 298 14.83 -4.59 21.96
N GLY A 299 13.82 -5.38 22.33
CA GLY A 299 13.57 -5.78 23.72
C GLY A 299 12.94 -4.70 24.62
N LEU A 300 12.85 -3.44 24.18
CA LEU A 300 12.31 -2.31 24.97
C LEU A 300 11.02 -1.69 24.38
N GLY A 301 10.59 -2.13 23.20
CA GLY A 301 9.31 -1.74 22.60
C GLY A 301 9.38 -0.42 21.83
N TRP A 302 8.22 0.23 21.67
CA TRP A 302 8.07 1.45 20.89
C TRP A 302 8.38 2.69 21.73
N LYS A 303 9.22 3.59 21.21
CA LYS A 303 9.56 4.88 21.82
C LYS A 303 9.15 6.04 20.91
N ARG A 304 8.57 7.09 21.49
CA ARG A 304 8.25 8.35 20.77
C ARG A 304 9.47 9.24 20.53
N TYR A 305 10.58 8.98 21.23
CA TYR A 305 11.85 9.69 21.10
C TYR A 305 12.91 8.74 20.55
N PHE A 306 13.99 9.29 19.98
CA PHE A 306 15.12 8.48 19.55
C PHE A 306 16.06 8.20 20.74
N PRO A 307 16.36 6.93 21.08
CA PRO A 307 17.03 6.58 22.34
C PRO A 307 18.56 6.73 22.30
N PHE A 308 19.14 7.09 21.16
CA PHE A 308 20.57 7.32 20.99
C PHE A 308 20.85 8.80 20.76
N GLY A 309 22.11 9.23 20.94
CA GLY A 309 22.48 10.63 20.83
C GLY A 309 22.81 11.30 22.16
N ASN A 310 23.50 12.44 22.07
CA ASN A 310 23.91 13.26 23.20
C ASN A 310 23.19 14.62 23.23
N GLN A 311 22.33 14.91 22.25
CA GLN A 311 21.55 16.13 22.12
C GLN A 311 20.04 15.83 22.10
N ASN A 312 19.21 16.76 22.61
CA ASN A 312 17.74 16.69 22.58
C ASN A 312 17.16 15.35 23.06
N GLN A 313 17.75 14.77 24.10
CA GLN A 313 17.35 13.49 24.65
C GLN A 313 15.92 13.54 25.20
N GLY A 314 15.12 12.52 24.88
CA GLY A 314 13.72 12.44 25.31
C GLY A 314 12.75 13.33 24.51
N THR A 315 13.24 14.14 23.57
CA THR A 315 12.39 14.92 22.65
C THR A 315 11.67 13.99 21.66
N PRO A 316 10.35 14.17 21.41
CA PRO A 316 9.63 13.39 20.41
C PRO A 316 10.26 13.51 19.02
N ILE A 317 10.30 12.41 18.26
CA ILE A 317 10.90 12.38 16.91
C ILE A 317 10.17 13.36 15.98
N ILE A 318 8.85 13.49 16.11
CA ILE A 318 8.03 14.44 15.35
C ILE A 318 8.53 15.89 15.49
N THR A 319 8.95 16.30 16.70
CA THR A 319 9.52 17.62 16.95
C THR A 319 10.91 17.74 16.30
N LEU A 320 11.74 16.69 16.38
CA LEU A 320 13.10 16.68 15.81
C LEU A 320 13.09 16.80 14.27
N ILE A 321 12.09 16.20 13.61
CA ILE A 321 11.95 16.23 12.14
C ILE A 321 11.04 17.37 11.63
N ASN A 322 10.80 18.37 12.49
CA ASN A 322 10.04 19.59 12.19
C ASN A 322 8.55 19.39 11.82
N VAL A 323 7.88 18.35 12.32
CA VAL A 323 6.42 18.14 12.15
C VAL A 323 5.60 18.33 13.43
N ASP A 324 6.19 18.93 14.45
CA ASP A 324 5.53 19.40 15.68
C ASP A 324 6.18 20.73 16.06
N ARG A 325 5.67 21.81 15.48
CA ARG A 325 6.12 23.18 15.67
C ARG A 325 4.97 24.13 15.93
N LEU A 326 3.75 23.71 15.61
CA LEU A 326 2.56 24.53 15.64
C LEU A 326 1.58 23.97 16.68
N ASN A 327 0.72 24.85 17.19
CA ASN A 327 -0.43 24.42 17.97
C ASN A 327 -1.66 24.22 17.06
N ASN A 328 -2.80 23.84 17.64
CA ASN A 328 -4.08 23.72 16.92
C ASN A 328 -4.58 24.99 16.19
N GLN A 329 -4.02 26.17 16.48
CA GLN A 329 -4.33 27.44 15.82
C GLN A 329 -3.30 27.81 14.73
N LEU A 330 -2.33 26.92 14.45
CA LEU A 330 -1.20 27.13 13.55
C LEU A 330 -0.21 28.21 14.01
N ASP A 331 -0.23 28.57 15.30
CA ASP A 331 0.77 29.44 15.90
C ASP A 331 2.04 28.65 16.24
N PRO A 332 3.26 29.25 16.16
CA PRO A 332 4.53 28.57 16.31
C PRO A 332 4.83 28.18 17.77
N GLN A 333 4.10 27.18 18.26
CA GLN A 333 4.25 26.58 19.58
C GLN A 333 4.07 25.05 19.47
N PRO A 334 5.13 24.25 19.64
CA PRO A 334 5.01 22.79 19.66
C PRO A 334 4.08 22.31 20.77
N ASP A 335 3.17 21.39 20.47
CA ASP A 335 2.21 20.81 21.42
C ASP A 335 2.29 19.27 21.50
N GLY A 336 3.24 18.66 20.80
CA GLY A 336 3.46 17.21 20.81
C GLY A 336 2.51 16.44 19.90
N VAL A 337 1.82 17.14 18.99
CA VAL A 337 0.92 16.61 17.96
C VAL A 337 1.49 16.93 16.58
N PHE A 338 1.18 16.10 15.59
CA PHE A 338 1.58 16.34 14.21
C PHE A 338 0.92 17.60 13.63
N ASP A 339 1.73 18.49 13.05
CA ASP A 339 1.30 19.71 12.37
C ASP A 339 0.57 19.38 11.06
N TYR A 340 -0.76 19.45 11.04
CA TYR A 340 -1.56 19.27 9.83
C TYR A 340 -1.61 20.56 9.00
N VAL A 341 -0.74 20.68 7.99
CA VAL A 341 -0.70 21.82 7.08
C VAL A 341 -0.86 21.36 5.64
N GLU A 342 -2.01 21.71 5.07
CA GLU A 342 -2.40 21.31 3.71
C GLU A 342 -1.41 21.81 2.66
N GLY A 343 -1.04 20.92 1.73
CA GLY A 343 -0.11 21.21 0.64
C GLY A 343 1.37 21.19 1.03
N PHE A 344 1.68 21.01 2.31
CA PHE A 344 3.05 20.99 2.84
C PHE A 344 3.37 19.73 3.63
N THR A 345 2.65 19.50 4.73
CA THR A 345 2.83 18.29 5.56
C THR A 345 1.77 17.23 5.27
N VAL A 346 0.62 17.62 4.71
CA VAL A 346 -0.45 16.70 4.30
C VAL A 346 -0.98 17.08 2.92
N MET A 347 -1.26 16.07 2.10
CA MET A 347 -2.03 16.19 0.86
C MET A 347 -3.34 15.43 1.07
N SER A 348 -4.37 16.14 1.53
CA SER A 348 -5.61 15.52 2.02
C SER A 348 -6.28 14.65 0.97
N GLU A 349 -6.42 15.17 -0.26
CA GLU A 349 -7.09 14.51 -1.37
C GLU A 349 -6.52 13.11 -1.70
N TYR A 350 -5.23 12.90 -1.42
CA TYR A 350 -4.54 11.66 -1.73
C TYR A 350 -4.24 10.80 -0.51
N SER A 351 -4.67 11.20 0.69
CA SER A 351 -4.30 10.55 1.94
C SER A 351 -2.79 10.40 2.16
N ARG A 352 -2.01 11.43 1.82
CA ARG A 352 -0.55 11.41 1.96
C ARG A 352 -0.03 12.39 3.00
N VAL A 353 0.98 11.95 3.72
CA VAL A 353 1.77 12.77 4.64
C VAL A 353 3.16 12.98 4.04
N MET A 354 3.68 14.19 4.14
CA MET A 354 4.99 14.60 3.62
C MET A 354 5.80 15.26 4.74
N PHE A 355 7.03 14.80 4.97
CA PHE A 355 7.87 15.43 5.98
C PHE A 355 8.54 16.71 5.42
N PRO A 356 8.66 17.78 6.23
CA PRO A 356 9.34 19.02 5.87
C PRO A 356 10.88 18.91 5.91
N VAL A 357 11.39 17.68 6.00
CA VAL A 357 12.81 17.34 5.88
C VAL A 357 13.00 16.21 4.86
N LEU A 358 14.11 16.22 4.13
CA LEU A 358 14.40 15.21 3.08
C LEU A 358 14.65 13.81 3.66
N GLU A 359 15.38 13.73 4.77
CA GLU A 359 15.78 12.47 5.38
C GLU A 359 15.33 12.36 6.85
N PRO A 360 14.01 12.25 7.13
CA PRO A 360 13.47 12.22 8.48
C PRO A 360 14.01 11.06 9.35
N PHE A 361 14.50 9.98 8.75
CA PHE A 361 15.03 8.81 9.47
C PHE A 361 16.54 8.63 9.29
N GLY A 362 17.19 9.58 8.63
CA GLY A 362 18.58 9.54 8.22
C GLY A 362 19.35 10.76 8.71
N ARG A 363 20.01 11.47 7.79
CA ARG A 363 20.94 12.55 8.13
C ARG A 363 20.28 13.70 8.86
N ASN A 364 19.03 14.07 8.52
CA ASN A 364 18.36 15.19 9.19
C ASN A 364 18.00 14.88 10.64
N LEU A 365 17.70 13.62 10.98
CA LEU A 365 17.53 13.24 12.37
C LEU A 365 18.88 13.21 13.10
N ALA A 366 19.95 12.71 12.45
CA ALA A 366 21.30 12.65 13.01
C ALA A 366 21.79 14.01 13.52
N GLU A 367 21.62 15.06 12.71
CA GLU A 367 21.99 16.46 13.04
C GLU A 367 21.24 17.04 14.25
N LYS A 368 20.13 16.41 14.66
CA LYS A 368 19.31 16.88 15.79
C LYS A 368 19.60 16.16 17.10
N ILE A 369 20.28 15.02 17.05
CA ILE A 369 20.51 14.14 18.20
C ILE A 369 21.99 13.99 18.55
N TYR A 370 22.89 14.35 17.63
CA TYR A 370 24.33 14.31 17.83
C TYR A 370 24.95 15.69 17.60
N ASP A 371 25.78 16.16 18.54
CA ASP A 371 26.61 17.35 18.32
C ASP A 371 27.64 17.10 17.20
N VAL A 372 28.18 15.88 17.15
CA VAL A 372 29.05 15.36 16.10
C VAL A 372 28.60 13.94 15.78
N VAL A 373 28.21 13.68 14.53
CA VAL A 373 27.64 12.38 14.13
C VAL A 373 28.74 11.30 14.18
N PRO A 374 28.63 10.28 15.03
CA PRO A 374 29.60 9.21 15.11
C PRO A 374 29.43 8.21 13.95
N PRO A 375 30.50 7.51 13.51
CA PRO A 375 30.41 6.49 12.46
C PRO A 375 29.39 5.37 12.73
N GLU A 376 29.14 5.05 14.01
CA GLU A 376 28.20 4.04 14.48
C GLU A 376 26.73 4.47 14.33
N ALA A 377 26.45 5.75 14.03
CA ALA A 377 25.09 6.23 13.83
C ALA A 377 24.35 5.45 12.71
N LYS A 378 25.09 4.95 11.71
CA LYS A 378 24.57 4.12 10.61
C LYS A 378 23.94 2.79 11.07
N ASP A 379 24.26 2.32 12.27
CA ASP A 379 23.75 1.06 12.81
C ASP A 379 22.38 1.24 13.51
N THR A 380 21.95 2.49 13.70
CA THR A 380 20.70 2.85 14.40
C THR A 380 19.78 3.72 13.55
N LEU A 381 20.33 4.59 12.69
CA LEU A 381 19.62 5.40 11.70
C LEU A 381 19.48 4.65 10.37
N PHE A 382 18.49 5.02 9.57
CA PHE A 382 18.15 4.28 8.35
C PHE A 382 18.75 4.93 7.09
N TYR A 383 20.07 5.06 7.02
CA TYR A 383 20.74 5.66 5.84
C TYR A 383 20.52 4.87 4.55
N ALA A 384 20.46 3.54 4.64
CA ALA A 384 20.22 2.66 3.48
C ALA A 384 18.90 2.99 2.76
N LEU A 385 17.90 3.55 3.45
CA LEU A 385 16.66 4.02 2.85
C LEU A 385 16.89 5.10 1.79
N TYR A 386 17.87 5.97 2.02
CA TYR A 386 18.16 7.12 1.16
C TYR A 386 19.30 6.84 0.19
N ASP A 387 20.27 6.01 0.58
CA ASP A 387 21.50 5.76 -0.19
C ASP A 387 21.41 4.52 -1.10
N SER A 388 20.31 3.77 -1.07
CA SER A 388 20.12 2.55 -1.87
C SER A 388 18.70 2.43 -2.42
N ILE A 389 18.50 1.59 -3.42
CA ILE A 389 17.17 1.30 -3.94
C ILE A 389 16.30 0.62 -2.87
N LYS A 390 14.98 0.81 -2.95
CA LYS A 390 14.01 0.26 -1.97
C LYS A 390 14.19 -1.24 -1.74
N ALA A 391 14.42 -2.00 -2.81
CA ALA A 391 14.64 -3.44 -2.76
C ALA A 391 15.87 -3.86 -1.93
N VAL A 392 16.91 -3.03 -1.87
CA VAL A 392 18.11 -3.25 -1.04
C VAL A 392 17.85 -2.79 0.39
N ALA A 393 17.23 -1.62 0.59
CA ALA A 393 16.92 -1.09 1.92
C ALA A 393 16.05 -2.05 2.77
N VAL A 394 15.08 -2.74 2.15
CA VAL A 394 14.21 -3.75 2.80
C VAL A 394 15.02 -4.95 3.34
N GLN A 395 16.20 -5.23 2.78
CA GLN A 395 17.08 -6.32 3.24
C GLN A 395 17.81 -5.98 4.55
N PHE A 396 17.66 -4.75 5.07
CA PHE A 396 18.19 -4.31 6.37
C PHE A 396 17.07 -4.15 7.41
N PRO A 397 16.38 -5.23 7.82
CA PRO A 397 15.29 -5.15 8.80
C PRO A 397 15.78 -4.68 10.18
N ASN A 398 17.08 -4.79 10.46
CA ASN A 398 17.69 -4.24 11.66
C ASN A 398 17.71 -2.69 11.69
N LEU A 399 17.65 -2.01 10.54
CA LEU A 399 17.63 -0.55 10.44
C LEU A 399 16.20 0.00 10.24
N ASN A 400 15.29 -0.81 9.66
CA ASN A 400 13.89 -0.45 9.48
C ASN A 400 13.09 -0.52 10.80
N ARG A 401 13.42 0.38 11.72
CA ARG A 401 12.85 0.47 13.08
C ARG A 401 11.98 1.70 13.30
N PHE A 402 11.89 2.57 12.30
CA PHE A 402 11.02 3.74 12.33
C PHE A 402 9.65 3.37 11.79
N VAL A 403 8.60 3.73 12.53
CA VAL A 403 7.21 3.46 12.15
C VAL A 403 6.36 4.70 12.38
N LEU A 404 5.61 5.08 11.35
CA LEU A 404 4.57 6.08 11.41
C LEU A 404 3.31 5.40 11.91
N LYS A 405 2.80 5.83 13.07
CA LYS A 405 1.61 5.24 13.67
C LYS A 405 0.62 6.32 14.02
N GLY A 406 -0.64 6.10 13.67
CA GLY A 406 -1.62 7.16 13.80
C GLY A 406 -3.05 6.72 13.61
N ALA A 407 -3.91 7.72 13.64
CA ALA A 407 -5.34 7.61 13.41
C ALA A 407 -5.73 8.72 12.43
N ALA A 408 -6.45 8.35 11.37
CA ALA A 408 -6.96 9.27 10.38
C ALA A 408 -8.46 9.10 10.22
N ARG A 409 -9.14 10.20 9.91
CA ARG A 409 -10.55 10.21 9.49
C ARG A 409 -10.61 10.59 8.02
N THR A 410 -11.43 9.86 7.26
CA THR A 410 -11.63 10.11 5.84
C THR A 410 -12.98 10.79 5.64
N SER A 411 -13.05 11.80 4.79
CA SER A 411 -14.30 12.47 4.45
C SER A 411 -15.06 11.61 3.44
N GLY A 412 -16.12 10.93 3.89
CA GLY A 412 -16.95 10.12 3.01
C GLY A 412 -18.04 9.37 3.79
N SER A 413 -19.28 9.84 3.64
CA SER A 413 -20.54 9.30 4.19
C SER A 413 -20.63 9.13 5.72
N SER A 414 -21.75 9.56 6.30
CA SER A 414 -22.15 9.17 7.67
C SER A 414 -22.40 7.67 7.83
N ASP A 415 -22.35 6.94 6.72
CA ASP A 415 -22.81 5.57 6.63
C ASP A 415 -21.62 4.61 6.72
N ILE A 416 -21.71 3.70 7.68
CA ILE A 416 -20.71 2.74 8.08
C ILE A 416 -20.84 1.52 7.18
N SER A 417 -19.90 1.29 6.25
CA SER A 417 -19.92 0.03 5.50
C SER A 417 -19.51 -1.14 6.40
N ILE A 418 -20.39 -2.13 6.51
CA ILE A 418 -20.21 -3.38 7.23
C ILE A 418 -20.17 -4.59 6.28
N GLY A 419 -19.95 -4.36 4.98
CA GLY A 419 -20.01 -5.39 3.93
C GLY A 419 -21.30 -5.33 3.12
N TYR A 420 -21.61 -6.36 2.32
CA TYR A 420 -22.83 -6.44 1.52
C TYR A 420 -23.70 -7.61 1.98
N ASN A 421 -25.02 -7.50 1.81
CA ASN A 421 -25.99 -8.57 2.15
C ASN A 421 -25.91 -9.06 3.59
N ILE A 422 -25.86 -8.13 4.55
CA ILE A 422 -25.76 -8.47 5.96
C ILE A 422 -27.07 -9.07 6.46
N PRO A 423 -27.03 -10.18 7.22
CA PRO A 423 -28.23 -10.79 7.78
C PRO A 423 -28.97 -9.85 8.74
N ARG A 424 -30.29 -9.72 8.56
CA ARG A 424 -31.16 -8.97 9.48
C ARG A 424 -31.05 -9.52 10.91
N GLY A 425 -30.87 -8.62 11.88
CA GLY A 425 -30.74 -8.98 13.30
C GLY A 425 -29.39 -9.57 13.73
N SER A 426 -28.40 -9.66 12.83
CA SER A 426 -27.02 -10.05 13.17
C SER A 426 -26.17 -8.89 13.69
N VAL A 427 -26.66 -7.66 13.52
CA VAL A 427 -25.94 -6.44 13.86
C VAL A 427 -26.26 -6.03 15.29
N THR A 428 -25.24 -5.81 16.10
CA THR A 428 -25.35 -5.23 17.45
C THR A 428 -24.45 -4.02 17.53
N VAL A 429 -25.03 -2.85 17.79
CA VAL A 429 -24.31 -1.58 17.92
C VAL A 429 -24.27 -1.17 19.39
N THR A 430 -23.09 -0.80 19.87
CA THR A 430 -22.88 -0.32 21.24
C THR A 430 -22.13 1.00 21.22
N ALA A 431 -22.46 1.94 22.11
CA ALA A 431 -21.73 3.19 22.28
C ALA A 431 -21.52 3.48 23.76
N GLY A 432 -20.28 3.76 24.17
CA GLY A 432 -19.95 4.02 25.59
C GLY A 432 -20.39 2.89 26.55
N GLY A 433 -20.39 1.64 26.07
CA GLY A 433 -20.86 0.47 26.83
C GLY A 433 -22.37 0.25 26.85
N ARG A 434 -23.18 1.16 26.29
CA ARG A 434 -24.64 1.00 26.14
C ARG A 434 -24.96 0.38 24.78
N SER A 435 -25.80 -0.67 24.74
CA SER A 435 -26.37 -1.14 23.48
C SER A 435 -27.35 -0.11 22.92
N LEU A 436 -27.21 0.20 21.63
CA LEU A 436 -28.08 1.12 20.91
C LEU A 436 -29.30 0.37 20.34
N GLN A 437 -30.38 1.10 20.05
CA GLN A 437 -31.60 0.54 19.46
C GLN A 437 -31.70 0.88 17.97
N GLU A 438 -31.87 -0.16 17.14
CA GLU A 438 -32.14 -0.02 15.70
C GLU A 438 -33.47 0.73 15.45
N GLY A 439 -33.48 1.65 14.50
CA GLY A 439 -34.62 2.52 14.14
C GLY A 439 -34.81 3.74 15.04
N LEU A 440 -34.11 3.83 16.16
CA LEU A 440 -34.15 4.98 17.07
C LEU A 440 -32.78 5.65 17.20
N ASP A 441 -31.76 4.87 17.56
CA ASP A 441 -30.39 5.37 17.74
C ASP A 441 -29.54 5.27 16.47
N TYR A 442 -29.85 4.32 15.58
CA TYR A 442 -29.20 4.10 14.30
C TYR A 442 -30.13 3.38 13.32
N ASP A 443 -29.88 3.54 12.02
CA ASP A 443 -30.54 2.83 10.92
C ASP A 443 -29.56 1.90 10.18
N ILE A 444 -30.05 0.79 9.63
CA ILE A 444 -29.25 -0.16 8.85
C ILE A 444 -29.88 -0.35 7.46
N ASN A 445 -29.07 -0.18 6.42
CA ASN A 445 -29.35 -0.72 5.09
C ASN A 445 -28.67 -2.09 4.96
N TYR A 446 -29.43 -3.17 5.07
CA TYR A 446 -28.89 -4.53 5.04
C TYR A 446 -28.39 -4.98 3.65
N ASP A 447 -28.93 -4.39 2.58
CA ASP A 447 -28.59 -4.76 1.20
C ASP A 447 -27.24 -4.15 0.80
N LEU A 448 -27.08 -2.84 1.04
CA LEU A 448 -25.80 -2.12 0.88
C LEU A 448 -24.82 -2.39 2.02
N GLY A 449 -25.30 -3.02 3.10
CA GLY A 449 -24.63 -3.21 4.38
C GLY A 449 -23.99 -1.92 4.89
N THR A 450 -24.82 -0.89 5.02
CA THR A 450 -24.41 0.38 5.61
C THR A 450 -25.21 0.69 6.89
N ILE A 451 -24.57 1.26 7.92
CA ILE A 451 -25.24 1.70 9.15
C ILE A 451 -25.10 3.21 9.28
N LYS A 452 -26.19 3.90 9.62
CA LYS A 452 -26.18 5.34 9.90
C LYS A 452 -26.58 5.59 11.35
N ILE A 453 -25.72 6.26 12.12
CA ILE A 453 -26.08 6.67 13.48
C ILE A 453 -27.00 7.89 13.41
N THR A 454 -28.21 7.79 13.95
CA THR A 454 -29.23 8.85 13.91
C THR A 454 -29.25 9.68 15.19
N ASN A 455 -28.81 9.10 16.32
CA ASN A 455 -28.77 9.79 17.60
C ASN A 455 -27.67 10.87 17.65
N GLN A 456 -28.09 12.14 17.55
CA GLN A 456 -27.19 13.29 17.57
C GLN A 456 -26.41 13.46 18.87
N ALA A 457 -26.93 13.00 20.02
CA ALA A 457 -26.21 13.10 21.29
C ALA A 457 -24.98 12.19 21.33
N ILE A 458 -25.03 11.04 20.64
CA ILE A 458 -23.90 10.11 20.55
C ILE A 458 -22.82 10.70 19.62
N LEU A 459 -23.25 11.30 18.51
CA LEU A 459 -22.37 11.93 17.53
C LEU A 459 -21.67 13.17 18.12
N SER A 460 -22.42 14.08 18.75
CA SER A 460 -21.88 15.32 19.32
C SER A 460 -20.98 15.08 20.54
N ALA A 461 -21.23 14.01 21.30
CA ALA A 461 -20.39 13.60 22.41
C ALA A 461 -19.11 12.85 21.99
N GLY A 462 -18.96 12.51 20.69
CA GLY A 462 -17.78 11.80 20.19
C GLY A 462 -17.58 10.41 20.81
N LEU A 463 -18.66 9.76 21.27
CA LEU A 463 -18.56 8.45 21.91
C LEU A 463 -18.11 7.39 20.90
N PRO A 464 -17.20 6.47 21.30
CA PRO A 464 -16.83 5.37 20.43
C PRO A 464 -18.02 4.43 20.25
N VAL A 465 -18.36 4.15 18.98
CA VAL A 465 -19.42 3.23 18.57
C VAL A 465 -18.78 1.95 18.03
N GLN A 466 -19.07 0.82 18.66
CA GLN A 466 -18.65 -0.50 18.22
C GLN A 466 -19.84 -1.23 17.59
N VAL A 467 -19.68 -1.62 16.34
CA VAL A 467 -20.64 -2.40 15.56
C VAL A 467 -20.12 -3.83 15.45
N ASN A 468 -20.88 -4.80 15.93
CA ASN A 468 -20.65 -6.22 15.69
C ASN A 468 -21.66 -6.73 14.68
N PHE A 469 -21.25 -7.52 13.69
CA PHE A 469 -22.16 -8.08 12.68
C PHE A 469 -21.68 -9.45 12.21
N GLU A 470 -22.57 -10.21 11.57
CA GLU A 470 -22.21 -11.46 10.89
C GLU A 470 -22.13 -11.24 9.38
N ASN A 471 -21.04 -11.67 8.75
CA ASN A 471 -20.85 -11.57 7.31
C ASN A 471 -20.97 -12.97 6.66
N ASN A 472 -21.82 -13.10 5.65
CA ASN A 472 -22.07 -14.34 4.89
C ASN A 472 -21.27 -14.40 3.57
N ALA A 473 -20.48 -13.37 3.24
CA ALA A 473 -19.70 -13.27 2.02
C ALA A 473 -18.48 -14.22 1.95
N ALA A 474 -18.34 -15.13 2.92
CA ALA A 474 -17.27 -16.14 3.00
C ALA A 474 -17.43 -17.28 1.98
N PHE A 475 -17.82 -16.97 0.74
CA PHE A 475 -18.00 -17.93 -0.35
C PHE A 475 -16.63 -18.55 -0.70
N GLY A 476 -16.35 -19.74 -0.17
CA GLY A 476 -15.11 -20.51 -0.42
C GLY A 476 -14.21 -20.76 0.79
N ILE A 477 -14.55 -20.27 1.97
CA ILE A 477 -13.73 -20.44 3.19
C ILE A 477 -13.99 -21.81 3.84
N GLN A 478 -12.97 -22.33 4.54
CA GLN A 478 -12.93 -23.59 5.29
C GLN A 478 -14.27 -23.95 5.93
N GLN A 479 -14.69 -25.21 5.80
CA GLN A 479 -15.95 -25.69 6.36
C GLN A 479 -15.93 -25.63 7.90
N ARG A 480 -16.85 -24.87 8.49
CA ARG A 480 -17.02 -24.75 9.94
C ARG A 480 -18.20 -25.59 10.41
N SER A 481 -17.95 -26.63 11.19
CA SER A 481 -18.99 -27.43 11.83
C SER A 481 -19.32 -26.85 13.21
N TYR A 482 -20.62 -26.65 13.46
CA TYR A 482 -21.18 -26.13 14.70
C TYR A 482 -22.12 -27.17 15.33
N LEU A 483 -21.78 -27.61 16.54
CA LEU A 483 -22.63 -28.43 17.39
C LEU A 483 -23.01 -27.60 18.62
N GLY A 484 -24.31 -27.42 18.86
CA GLY A 484 -24.84 -26.71 20.02
C GLY A 484 -25.81 -27.59 20.80
N LEU A 485 -25.71 -27.56 22.12
CA LEU A 485 -26.68 -28.12 23.04
C LEU A 485 -26.96 -27.08 24.11
N ARG A 486 -28.22 -26.69 24.27
CA ARG A 486 -28.66 -25.83 25.37
C ARG A 486 -29.79 -26.49 26.11
N TRP A 487 -29.75 -26.46 27.42
CA TRP A 487 -30.90 -26.75 28.26
C TRP A 487 -31.31 -25.50 29.03
N ASP A 488 -32.61 -25.31 29.20
CA ASP A 488 -33.21 -24.22 29.95
C ASP A 488 -34.24 -24.81 30.92
N TYR A 489 -33.97 -24.74 32.21
CA TYR A 489 -34.89 -25.17 33.26
C TYR A 489 -35.60 -23.97 33.86
N LEU A 490 -36.92 -23.87 33.64
CA LEU A 490 -37.77 -22.82 34.17
C LEU A 490 -38.27 -23.22 35.56
N ALA A 491 -37.41 -23.08 36.57
CA ALA A 491 -37.71 -23.43 37.95
C ALA A 491 -39.01 -22.76 38.46
N LYS A 492 -39.17 -21.47 38.16
CA LYS A 492 -40.34 -20.68 38.53
C LYS A 492 -40.74 -19.76 37.39
N GLN A 493 -42.03 -19.72 37.04
CA GLN A 493 -42.55 -18.87 35.97
C GLN A 493 -43.97 -18.44 36.33
N THR A 494 -44.08 -17.49 37.25
CA THR A 494 -45.35 -16.83 37.57
C THR A 494 -45.32 -15.39 37.06
N ALA A 495 -46.48 -14.73 37.05
CA ALA A 495 -46.57 -13.32 36.64
C ALA A 495 -45.63 -12.40 37.44
N LYS A 496 -45.32 -12.74 38.70
CA LYS A 496 -44.56 -11.89 39.64
C LYS A 496 -43.12 -12.36 39.89
N GLU A 497 -42.77 -13.58 39.51
CA GLU A 497 -41.46 -14.18 39.78
C GLU A 497 -41.07 -15.21 38.71
N GLN A 498 -39.88 -15.02 38.14
CA GLN A 498 -39.31 -15.86 37.10
C GLN A 498 -37.89 -16.27 37.52
N LEU A 499 -37.61 -17.58 37.53
CA LEU A 499 -36.28 -18.14 37.76
C LEU A 499 -36.01 -19.17 36.65
N SER A 500 -34.97 -18.92 35.86
CA SER A 500 -34.48 -19.86 34.85
C SER A 500 -33.01 -20.17 35.07
N ILE A 501 -32.65 -21.45 34.94
CA ILE A 501 -31.27 -21.94 34.96
C ILE A 501 -30.98 -22.55 33.60
N GLY A 502 -30.01 -21.99 32.89
CA GLY A 502 -29.55 -22.42 31.60
C GLY A 502 -28.18 -23.10 31.67
N GLY A 503 -27.93 -24.02 30.75
CA GLY A 503 -26.59 -24.52 30.48
C GLY A 503 -26.40 -24.74 29.00
N THR A 504 -25.21 -24.43 28.51
CA THR A 504 -24.89 -24.39 27.09
C THR A 504 -23.57 -25.12 26.84
N ILE A 505 -23.57 -26.02 25.88
CA ILE A 505 -22.38 -26.70 25.36
C ILE A 505 -22.32 -26.41 23.87
N VAL A 506 -21.23 -25.80 23.42
CA VAL A 506 -21.00 -25.50 22.00
C VAL A 506 -19.67 -26.07 21.59
N ARG A 507 -19.61 -26.65 20.39
CA ARG A 507 -18.38 -27.06 19.75
C ARG A 507 -18.33 -26.50 18.34
N LEU A 508 -17.30 -25.71 18.07
CA LEU A 508 -16.98 -25.16 16.76
C LEU A 508 -15.71 -25.82 16.24
N SER A 509 -15.76 -26.39 15.04
CA SER A 509 -14.61 -27.08 14.43
C SER A 509 -14.44 -26.62 12.98
N GLU A 510 -13.25 -26.16 12.63
CA GLU A 510 -12.87 -25.83 11.27
C GLU A 510 -12.14 -27.01 10.63
N ARG A 511 -12.40 -27.23 9.33
CA ARG A 511 -11.68 -28.22 8.55
C ARG A 511 -10.79 -27.51 7.53
N PRO A 512 -9.45 -27.66 7.63
CA PRO A 512 -8.55 -27.07 6.65
C PRO A 512 -8.63 -27.82 5.32
N PHE A 513 -8.34 -27.12 4.22
CA PHE A 513 -8.25 -27.72 2.88
C PHE A 513 -6.99 -28.59 2.72
N PHE A 514 -5.88 -28.14 3.32
CA PHE A 514 -4.58 -28.79 3.29
C PHE A 514 -4.15 -29.19 4.71
N THR A 515 -3.25 -30.16 4.82
CA THR A 515 -2.63 -30.55 6.10
C THR A 515 -1.47 -29.64 6.48
N LYS A 516 -0.85 -28.98 5.48
CA LYS A 516 0.06 -27.85 5.70
C LYS A 516 -0.77 -26.59 5.85
N VAL A 517 -0.64 -25.93 6.99
CA VAL A 517 -1.37 -24.70 7.30
C VAL A 517 -0.38 -23.66 7.80
N ASN A 518 -0.48 -22.45 7.25
CA ASN A 518 0.39 -21.35 7.59
C ASN A 518 -0.02 -20.68 8.91
N TYR A 519 0.91 -19.93 9.49
CA TYR A 519 0.66 -19.11 10.66
C TYR A 519 -0.46 -18.08 10.40
N ASN A 520 -1.37 -17.92 11.38
CA ASN A 520 -2.64 -17.17 11.28
C ASN A 520 -3.76 -17.81 10.43
N GLU A 521 -3.54 -18.98 9.83
CA GLU A 521 -4.58 -19.74 9.12
C GLU A 521 -4.97 -21.04 9.84
N ASP A 522 -4.53 -21.21 11.09
CA ASP A 522 -4.68 -22.45 11.85
C ASP A 522 -6.16 -22.76 12.17
N PRO A 523 -6.66 -23.96 11.79
CA PRO A 523 -8.06 -24.31 11.98
C PRO A 523 -8.38 -24.59 13.45
N ILE A 524 -9.40 -23.92 13.98
CA ILE A 524 -9.80 -24.08 15.37
C ILE A 524 -10.67 -25.31 15.61
N ARG A 525 -10.61 -25.84 16.84
CA ARG A 525 -11.51 -26.90 17.32
C ARG A 525 -11.87 -26.67 18.79
N ASN A 526 -12.67 -25.65 19.01
CA ASN A 526 -12.98 -25.14 20.35
C ASN A 526 -14.28 -25.76 20.89
N ALA A 527 -14.27 -26.05 22.19
CA ALA A 527 -15.47 -26.46 22.94
C ALA A 527 -15.71 -25.48 24.10
N MET A 528 -16.92 -24.95 24.20
CA MET A 528 -17.34 -24.04 25.26
C MET A 528 -18.41 -24.70 26.10
N TYR A 529 -18.31 -24.50 27.42
CA TYR A 529 -19.26 -24.98 28.41
C TYR A 529 -19.70 -23.77 29.24
N GLY A 530 -20.99 -23.51 29.35
CA GLY A 530 -21.51 -22.36 30.07
C GLY A 530 -22.71 -22.72 30.94
N LEU A 531 -22.86 -21.98 32.02
CA LEU A 531 -24.02 -22.00 32.91
C LEU A 531 -24.50 -20.56 33.09
N ASP A 532 -25.81 -20.36 33.01
CA ASP A 532 -26.45 -19.07 33.20
C ASP A 532 -27.66 -19.18 34.14
N VAL A 533 -27.86 -18.16 34.97
CA VAL A 533 -28.98 -18.04 35.89
C VAL A 533 -29.61 -16.68 35.70
N ASN A 534 -30.92 -16.66 35.49
CA ASN A 534 -31.70 -15.44 35.39
C ASN A 534 -32.85 -15.48 36.40
N TYR A 535 -32.89 -14.49 37.27
CA TYR A 535 -33.91 -14.32 38.29
C TYR A 535 -34.55 -12.93 38.20
N ARG A 536 -35.84 -12.89 37.94
CA ARG A 536 -36.65 -11.66 37.89
C ARG A 536 -37.76 -11.74 38.93
N LYS A 537 -37.89 -10.70 39.75
CA LYS A 537 -38.96 -10.60 40.74
C LYS A 537 -39.50 -9.19 40.84
N GLU A 538 -40.83 -9.06 40.87
CA GLU A 538 -41.48 -7.80 41.18
C GLU A 538 -41.31 -7.48 42.67
N ILE A 539 -40.92 -6.24 42.98
CA ILE A 539 -40.82 -5.74 44.35
C ILE A 539 -41.74 -4.52 44.51
N PRO A 540 -43.07 -4.73 44.65
CA PRO A 540 -44.02 -3.62 44.83
C PRO A 540 -43.72 -2.76 46.07
N ARG A 541 -43.03 -3.31 47.08
CA ARG A 541 -42.61 -2.57 48.27
C ARG A 541 -41.62 -1.46 47.94
N LEU A 542 -40.78 -1.63 46.92
CA LEU A 542 -39.83 -0.61 46.50
C LEU A 542 -40.54 0.54 45.78
N THR A 543 -41.50 0.23 44.89
CA THR A 543 -42.38 1.25 44.28
C THR A 543 -43.07 2.07 45.37
N LYS A 544 -43.71 1.40 46.35
CA LYS A 544 -44.39 2.07 47.47
C LYS A 544 -43.46 2.87 48.39
N LEU A 545 -42.17 2.54 48.45
CA LEU A 545 -41.17 3.30 49.20
C LEU A 545 -40.80 4.58 48.45
N LEU A 546 -40.60 4.48 47.13
CA LEU A 546 -40.29 5.62 46.26
C LEU A 546 -41.46 6.60 46.18
N ASP A 547 -42.70 6.11 46.19
CA ASP A 547 -43.93 6.93 46.22
C ASP A 547 -44.11 7.75 47.51
N LYS A 548 -43.32 7.47 48.56
CA LYS A 548 -43.36 8.26 49.81
C LYS A 548 -42.44 9.48 49.78
N LEU A 549 -41.65 9.66 48.73
CA LEU A 549 -40.82 10.85 48.58
C LEU A 549 -41.72 12.04 48.21
N PRO A 550 -41.63 13.18 48.92
CA PRO A 550 -42.58 14.28 48.79
C PRO A 550 -42.61 14.98 47.42
N PHE A 551 -41.71 14.61 46.50
CA PHE A 551 -41.58 15.19 45.16
C PHE A 551 -41.61 14.14 44.02
N TYR A 552 -41.99 12.89 44.30
CA TYR A 552 -41.96 11.79 43.31
C TYR A 552 -43.10 10.79 43.54
N GLN A 553 -43.89 10.49 42.50
CA GLN A 553 -45.00 9.54 42.54
C GLN A 553 -45.06 8.74 41.24
N THR A 554 -45.07 7.40 41.33
CA THR A 554 -45.04 6.51 40.16
C THR A 554 -45.86 5.24 40.37
N ASN A 555 -46.74 4.93 39.41
CA ASN A 555 -47.48 3.66 39.41
C ASN A 555 -46.71 2.54 38.70
N ALA A 556 -45.46 2.79 38.27
CA ALA A 556 -44.65 1.81 37.57
C ALA A 556 -44.15 0.71 38.53
N VAL A 557 -44.31 -0.55 38.13
CA VAL A 557 -43.90 -1.71 38.94
C VAL A 557 -42.38 -1.80 39.01
N SER A 558 -41.82 -1.78 40.23
CA SER A 558 -40.40 -2.01 40.46
C SER A 558 -40.06 -3.48 40.29
N THR A 559 -38.99 -3.79 39.57
CA THR A 559 -38.50 -5.17 39.39
C THR A 559 -37.02 -5.25 39.73
N ILE A 560 -36.62 -6.36 40.34
CA ILE A 560 -35.20 -6.73 40.47
C ILE A 560 -34.90 -7.84 39.46
N ASN A 561 -33.82 -7.65 38.70
CA ASN A 561 -33.30 -8.63 37.76
C ASN A 561 -31.87 -8.98 38.21
N LEU A 562 -31.65 -10.24 38.56
CA LEU A 562 -30.34 -10.79 38.85
C LEU A 562 -29.97 -11.74 37.72
N PHE A 563 -28.82 -11.48 37.09
CA PHE A 563 -28.26 -12.31 36.06
C PHE A 563 -26.84 -12.70 36.47
N GLY A 564 -26.52 -13.98 36.31
CA GLY A 564 -25.18 -14.50 36.54
C GLY A 564 -24.86 -15.56 35.50
N GLU A 565 -23.64 -15.54 35.00
CA GLU A 565 -23.16 -16.53 34.05
C GLU A 565 -21.69 -16.87 34.30
N GLY A 566 -21.31 -18.09 33.91
CA GLY A 566 -19.94 -18.54 33.90
C GLY A 566 -19.71 -19.44 32.70
N ALA A 567 -18.58 -19.27 32.02
CA ALA A 567 -18.22 -20.06 30.85
C ALA A 567 -16.76 -20.52 30.94
N TYR A 568 -16.50 -21.71 30.42
CA TYR A 568 -15.19 -22.31 30.28
C TYR A 568 -14.94 -22.67 28.81
N LEU A 569 -13.86 -22.14 28.25
CA LEU A 569 -13.40 -22.43 26.89
C LEU A 569 -12.27 -23.46 26.96
N LYS A 570 -12.48 -24.60 26.28
CA LYS A 570 -11.43 -25.57 26.00
C LYS A 570 -10.98 -25.40 24.54
N PRO A 571 -9.84 -24.73 24.29
CA PRO A 571 -9.30 -24.59 22.94
C PRO A 571 -8.77 -25.93 22.43
N GLY A 572 -8.72 -26.07 21.11
CA GLY A 572 -8.16 -27.23 20.44
C GLY A 572 -7.91 -26.97 18.97
N HIS A 573 -7.27 -27.92 18.29
CA HIS A 573 -6.96 -27.83 16.87
C HIS A 573 -7.60 -28.97 16.07
N ALA A 574 -7.71 -28.79 14.76
CA ALA A 574 -8.18 -29.84 13.87
C ALA A 574 -7.21 -31.04 13.87
N PRO A 575 -7.70 -32.29 13.80
CA PRO A 575 -6.85 -33.48 13.78
C PRO A 575 -5.99 -33.61 12.50
N GLN A 576 -6.30 -32.84 11.46
CA GLN A 576 -5.55 -32.79 10.20
C GLN A 576 -4.17 -32.13 10.37
N ILE A 577 -4.01 -31.25 11.36
CA ILE A 577 -2.76 -30.54 11.64
C ILE A 577 -2.00 -31.13 12.84
N GLY A 578 -2.47 -32.23 13.43
CA GLY A 578 -1.77 -32.86 14.55
C GLY A 578 -2.66 -33.76 15.40
N LYS A 579 -2.08 -34.34 16.45
CA LYS A 579 -2.78 -35.21 17.40
C LYS A 579 -2.45 -34.83 18.84
N GLY A 580 -3.39 -35.08 19.75
CA GLY A 580 -3.21 -34.78 21.18
C GLY A 580 -3.19 -33.27 21.44
N ALA A 581 -2.16 -32.81 22.15
CA ALA A 581 -1.93 -31.39 22.43
C ALA A 581 -0.94 -30.74 21.44
N SER A 582 -0.50 -31.48 20.41
CA SER A 582 0.53 -31.04 19.47
C SER A 582 -0.08 -30.77 18.09
N GLY A 583 -0.26 -29.48 17.79
CA GLY A 583 -0.59 -28.98 16.45
C GLY A 583 0.67 -28.51 15.72
N LEU A 584 0.70 -28.72 14.41
CA LEU A 584 1.74 -28.26 13.50
C LEU A 584 1.22 -27.06 12.71
N VAL A 585 1.95 -25.96 12.77
CA VAL A 585 1.70 -24.75 11.98
C VAL A 585 3.03 -24.34 11.35
N TYR A 586 3.00 -23.96 10.09
CA TYR A 586 4.17 -23.53 9.34
C TYR A 586 4.32 -22.02 9.47
N ILE A 587 5.46 -21.56 9.97
CA ILE A 587 5.82 -20.14 9.95
C ILE A 587 6.17 -19.73 8.51
N ASP A 588 6.88 -20.62 7.80
CA ASP A 588 7.16 -20.54 6.36
C ASP A 588 7.29 -21.99 5.84
N ASP A 589 6.66 -22.29 4.70
CA ASP A 589 6.73 -23.58 4.04
C ASP A 589 7.63 -23.56 2.78
N PHE A 590 8.18 -22.39 2.44
CA PHE A 590 8.99 -22.09 1.26
C PHE A 590 8.33 -22.39 -0.10
N GLU A 591 7.04 -22.73 -0.16
CA GLU A 591 6.36 -23.01 -1.43
C GLU A 591 6.26 -21.74 -2.29
N GLY A 592 6.09 -20.57 -1.65
CA GLY A 592 6.07 -19.25 -2.30
C GLY A 592 7.44 -18.60 -2.53
N SER A 593 8.53 -19.26 -2.16
CA SER A 593 9.89 -18.67 -2.19
C SER A 593 10.46 -18.48 -3.60
N ARG A 594 9.83 -19.06 -4.62
CA ARG A 594 10.26 -18.99 -6.02
C ARG A 594 9.14 -18.48 -6.90
N SER A 595 9.38 -17.34 -7.53
CA SER A 595 8.59 -16.87 -8.66
C SER A 595 9.40 -17.08 -9.94
N GLY A 596 8.81 -17.71 -10.95
CA GLY A 596 9.44 -17.89 -12.26
C GLY A 596 8.82 -16.92 -13.25
N ILE A 597 9.66 -16.09 -13.89
CA ILE A 597 9.26 -15.33 -15.07
C ILE A 597 9.59 -16.17 -16.29
N ASP A 598 8.58 -16.55 -17.07
CA ASP A 598 8.81 -17.32 -18.29
C ASP A 598 9.26 -16.39 -19.42
N LEU A 599 10.53 -16.50 -19.83
CA LEU A 599 11.08 -15.74 -20.95
C LEU A 599 10.85 -16.43 -22.31
N ARG A 600 10.32 -17.66 -22.33
CA ARG A 600 10.19 -18.44 -23.57
C ARG A 600 8.96 -18.04 -24.37
N PHE A 601 7.93 -17.51 -23.71
CA PHE A 601 6.65 -17.22 -24.33
C PHE A 601 6.23 -15.76 -24.14
N PRO A 602 5.72 -15.10 -25.21
CA PRO A 602 5.62 -15.60 -26.58
C PRO A 602 6.96 -15.45 -27.34
N PRO A 603 7.34 -16.41 -28.23
CA PRO A 603 8.60 -16.32 -29.00
C PRO A 603 8.71 -15.05 -29.85
N ILE A 604 7.58 -14.49 -30.27
CA ILE A 604 7.49 -13.24 -31.04
C ILE A 604 7.91 -11.99 -30.24
N SER A 605 8.07 -12.09 -28.92
CA SER A 605 8.62 -11.01 -28.10
C SER A 605 10.15 -10.87 -28.25
N TRP A 606 10.84 -11.90 -28.76
CA TRP A 606 12.26 -11.83 -29.03
C TRP A 606 12.52 -11.17 -30.38
N ALA A 607 13.53 -10.30 -30.43
CA ALA A 607 13.95 -9.58 -31.62
C ALA A 607 15.47 -9.72 -31.83
N LEU A 608 15.94 -9.37 -33.04
CA LEU A 608 17.38 -9.29 -33.30
C LEU A 608 18.02 -8.25 -32.38
N ALA A 609 19.08 -8.64 -31.69
CA ALA A 609 19.87 -7.73 -30.88
C ALA A 609 20.87 -6.92 -31.73
N SER A 610 21.31 -5.79 -31.16
CA SER A 610 22.51 -5.07 -31.61
C SER A 610 23.76 -5.95 -31.48
N THR A 611 24.81 -5.63 -32.23
CA THR A 611 26.11 -6.31 -32.07
C THR A 611 26.63 -6.04 -30.65
N PRO A 612 26.94 -7.08 -29.85
CA PRO A 612 27.36 -6.89 -28.45
C PRO A 612 28.65 -6.09 -28.36
N LYS A 613 28.60 -4.96 -27.66
CA LYS A 613 29.78 -4.14 -27.36
C LYS A 613 30.52 -4.72 -26.16
N ASP A 614 31.85 -4.69 -26.20
CA ASP A 614 32.75 -5.11 -25.11
C ASP A 614 32.59 -6.59 -24.66
N ALA A 615 31.94 -7.42 -25.48
CA ALA A 615 31.89 -8.86 -25.23
C ALA A 615 33.28 -9.46 -25.40
N THR A 616 33.77 -10.17 -24.39
CA THR A 616 35.08 -10.80 -24.39
C THR A 616 35.01 -12.32 -24.48
N ASP A 617 36.08 -12.92 -25.01
CA ASP A 617 36.32 -14.35 -24.89
C ASP A 617 36.89 -14.70 -23.50
N ALA A 618 37.19 -15.98 -23.27
CA ALA A 618 37.77 -16.45 -22.00
C ALA A 618 39.20 -15.95 -21.72
N GLN A 619 39.81 -15.23 -22.66
CA GLN A 619 41.14 -14.61 -22.55
C GLN A 619 41.05 -13.08 -22.54
N ASP A 620 39.86 -12.52 -22.30
CA ASP A 620 39.58 -11.09 -22.27
C ASP A 620 39.78 -10.36 -23.61
N ASN A 621 39.86 -11.08 -24.74
CA ASN A 621 39.91 -10.44 -26.06
C ASN A 621 38.50 -10.04 -26.51
N ILE A 622 38.36 -8.85 -27.09
CA ILE A 622 37.09 -8.35 -27.62
C ILE A 622 36.67 -9.20 -28.84
N LEU A 623 35.47 -9.79 -28.76
CA LEU A 623 34.89 -10.67 -29.77
C LEU A 623 34.33 -9.91 -30.98
N PHE A 624 33.77 -8.72 -30.76
CA PHE A 624 33.10 -7.92 -31.80
C PHE A 624 33.65 -6.49 -31.83
N PRO A 625 34.89 -6.26 -32.34
CA PRO A 625 35.46 -4.92 -32.46
C PRO A 625 34.61 -3.99 -33.33
N GLU A 626 33.82 -4.53 -34.26
CA GLU A 626 32.90 -3.77 -35.11
C GLU A 626 31.71 -3.16 -34.36
N ALA A 627 31.47 -3.55 -33.10
CA ALA A 627 30.35 -3.05 -32.29
C ALA A 627 30.43 -1.55 -31.99
N THR A 628 31.61 -0.92 -32.15
CA THR A 628 31.80 0.53 -31.99
C THR A 628 31.62 1.30 -33.30
N LEU A 629 31.49 0.62 -34.44
CA LEU A 629 31.31 1.28 -35.72
C LEU A 629 29.91 1.89 -35.82
N ASN A 630 29.84 3.08 -36.41
CA ASN A 630 28.61 3.82 -36.60
C ASN A 630 28.46 4.17 -38.08
N ASP A 631 27.25 4.02 -38.61
CA ASP A 631 26.94 4.22 -40.02
C ASP A 631 27.86 3.44 -40.98
N ASP A 632 28.33 2.26 -40.54
CA ASP A 632 29.22 1.39 -41.30
C ASP A 632 28.59 0.01 -41.50
N VAL A 633 28.57 -0.45 -42.74
CA VAL A 633 28.08 -1.78 -43.14
C VAL A 633 28.83 -2.92 -42.42
N ALA A 634 30.09 -2.69 -42.02
CA ALA A 634 30.88 -3.64 -41.27
C ALA A 634 30.27 -4.05 -39.92
N TYR A 635 29.45 -3.18 -39.30
CA TYR A 635 28.79 -3.42 -38.00
C TYR A 635 28.03 -4.74 -37.92
N GLY A 636 27.44 -5.19 -39.04
CA GLY A 636 26.61 -6.39 -39.10
C GLY A 636 27.26 -7.61 -39.75
N LYS A 637 28.53 -7.53 -40.19
CA LYS A 637 29.14 -8.57 -41.05
C LYS A 637 29.30 -9.94 -40.36
N ASN A 638 29.49 -9.95 -39.05
CA ASN A 638 29.68 -11.19 -38.28
C ASN A 638 28.37 -11.82 -37.77
N ARG A 639 27.20 -11.29 -38.15
CA ARG A 639 25.90 -11.82 -37.69
C ARG A 639 25.55 -13.13 -38.42
N ALA A 640 25.46 -14.22 -37.67
CA ALA A 640 24.99 -15.51 -38.16
C ALA A 640 23.46 -15.54 -38.41
N LYS A 641 22.98 -16.51 -39.19
CA LYS A 641 21.55 -16.74 -39.48
C LYS A 641 20.83 -17.45 -38.33
N ILE A 642 20.78 -16.81 -37.16
CA ILE A 642 20.06 -17.34 -36.01
C ILE A 642 18.55 -17.28 -36.29
N ALA A 643 17.83 -18.34 -35.95
CA ALA A 643 16.38 -18.41 -35.99
C ALA A 643 15.85 -18.92 -34.65
N TRP A 644 14.84 -18.26 -34.09
CA TRP A 644 14.12 -18.69 -32.90
C TRP A 644 12.66 -18.86 -33.24
N TYR A 645 12.08 -19.99 -32.85
CA TYR A 645 10.69 -20.32 -33.10
C TYR A 645 10.23 -21.44 -32.17
N GLN A 646 8.92 -21.53 -32.00
CA GLN A 646 8.28 -22.71 -31.44
C GLN A 646 7.68 -23.50 -32.60
N ILE A 647 7.99 -24.80 -32.67
CA ILE A 647 7.39 -25.67 -33.68
C ILE A 647 5.91 -25.83 -33.34
N GLU A 648 5.05 -25.51 -34.30
CA GLU A 648 3.60 -25.65 -34.14
C GLU A 648 3.23 -27.10 -33.80
N PRO A 649 2.37 -27.35 -32.79
CA PRO A 649 2.00 -28.71 -32.39
C PRO A 649 1.43 -29.55 -33.53
N THR A 650 0.76 -28.93 -34.50
CA THR A 650 0.25 -29.61 -35.70
C THR A 650 1.36 -30.26 -36.52
N LEU A 651 2.54 -29.65 -36.60
CA LEU A 651 3.70 -30.18 -37.34
C LEU A 651 4.43 -31.31 -36.59
N GLN A 652 4.11 -31.53 -35.31
CA GLN A 652 4.74 -32.56 -34.48
C GLN A 652 3.88 -33.81 -34.31
N GLN A 653 2.64 -33.80 -34.81
CA GLN A 653 1.70 -34.92 -34.68
C GLN A 653 1.96 -35.99 -35.74
N TYR A 654 2.33 -37.20 -35.31
CA TYR A 654 2.40 -38.36 -36.18
C TYR A 654 1.01 -38.73 -36.70
N LYS A 655 0.87 -38.91 -38.01
CA LYS A 655 -0.44 -39.10 -38.69
C LYS A 655 -1.45 -37.96 -38.45
N GLY A 656 -0.98 -36.74 -38.13
CA GLY A 656 -1.84 -35.57 -38.03
C GLY A 656 -2.37 -35.16 -39.42
N ALA A 657 -3.67 -34.88 -39.53
CA ALA A 657 -4.33 -34.59 -40.82
C ALA A 657 -3.73 -33.35 -41.54
N ASN A 658 -3.23 -32.38 -40.77
CA ASN A 658 -2.64 -31.14 -41.28
C ASN A 658 -1.11 -31.09 -41.13
N ASN A 659 -0.46 -32.25 -40.91
CA ASN A 659 0.99 -32.33 -40.82
C ASN A 659 1.57 -32.82 -42.16
N PRO A 660 2.30 -31.99 -42.93
CA PRO A 660 2.94 -32.43 -44.16
C PRO A 660 4.04 -33.48 -43.94
N LEU A 661 4.55 -33.61 -42.71
CA LEU A 661 5.52 -34.63 -42.30
C LEU A 661 4.86 -35.81 -41.56
N SER A 662 3.53 -35.90 -41.56
CA SER A 662 2.75 -36.88 -40.79
C SER A 662 3.17 -38.34 -40.97
N SER A 663 3.67 -38.70 -42.16
CA SER A 663 4.13 -40.05 -42.50
C SER A 663 5.62 -40.31 -42.22
N ASN A 664 6.42 -39.25 -41.99
CA ASN A 664 7.85 -39.36 -41.75
C ASN A 664 8.14 -39.52 -40.24
N ALA A 665 8.01 -40.76 -39.77
CA ALA A 665 8.23 -41.09 -38.35
C ALA A 665 9.66 -40.79 -37.88
N ILE A 666 10.67 -40.91 -38.76
CA ILE A 666 12.07 -40.67 -38.41
C ILE A 666 12.27 -39.20 -38.09
N GLU A 667 11.81 -38.31 -38.97
CA GLU A 667 11.90 -36.85 -38.76
C GLU A 667 11.16 -36.43 -37.50
N LEU A 668 9.92 -36.89 -37.30
CA LEU A 668 9.11 -36.56 -36.11
C LEU A 668 9.66 -37.17 -34.81
N SER A 669 10.55 -38.15 -34.90
CA SER A 669 11.22 -38.75 -33.75
C SER A 669 12.53 -38.05 -33.35
N ASP A 670 13.05 -37.15 -34.19
CA ASP A 670 14.29 -36.41 -33.90
C ASP A 670 14.14 -35.61 -32.60
N PRO A 671 15.06 -35.77 -31.62
CA PRO A 671 15.02 -35.05 -30.36
C PRO A 671 14.92 -33.52 -30.47
N ARG A 672 15.35 -32.93 -31.59
CA ARG A 672 15.35 -31.50 -31.87
C ARG A 672 13.98 -30.97 -32.30
N VAL A 673 13.11 -31.82 -32.86
CA VAL A 673 11.82 -31.39 -33.45
C VAL A 673 10.60 -32.04 -32.81
N ARG A 674 10.76 -33.17 -32.11
CA ARG A 674 9.66 -33.90 -31.49
C ARG A 674 8.95 -33.10 -30.39
N GLN A 675 7.67 -33.38 -30.18
CA GLN A 675 6.94 -32.83 -29.04
C GLN A 675 7.51 -33.37 -27.72
N MET A 676 7.83 -32.46 -26.80
CA MET A 676 8.34 -32.80 -25.48
C MET A 676 7.24 -32.65 -24.43
N TYR A 677 6.73 -33.78 -23.93
CA TYR A 677 5.70 -33.79 -22.90
C TYR A 677 6.28 -33.40 -21.53
N GLN A 678 5.49 -32.69 -20.73
CA GLN A 678 5.85 -32.26 -19.38
C GLN A 678 6.33 -33.43 -18.50
N LYS A 679 5.73 -34.62 -18.64
CA LYS A 679 6.12 -35.85 -17.91
C LYS A 679 7.57 -36.29 -18.13
N LYS A 680 8.22 -35.87 -19.24
CA LYS A 680 9.64 -36.16 -19.49
C LYS A 680 10.59 -35.31 -18.64
N PHE A 681 10.14 -34.13 -18.22
CA PHE A 681 10.91 -33.23 -17.37
C PHE A 681 10.47 -33.34 -15.91
N PHE A 682 9.17 -33.44 -15.67
CA PHE A 682 8.54 -33.47 -14.35
C PHE A 682 7.85 -34.81 -14.12
N HIS A 683 8.61 -35.76 -13.58
CA HIS A 683 8.15 -37.13 -13.33
C HIS A 683 7.11 -37.21 -12.19
N SER A 684 7.10 -36.23 -11.29
CA SER A 684 6.27 -36.17 -10.07
C SER A 684 5.10 -35.18 -10.13
N VAL A 685 4.97 -34.39 -11.20
CA VAL A 685 3.88 -33.42 -11.34
C VAL A 685 2.65 -34.12 -11.93
N GLN A 686 1.58 -34.19 -11.15
CA GLN A 686 0.32 -34.78 -11.59
C GLN A 686 -0.38 -33.80 -12.53
N GLN A 687 -0.57 -34.20 -13.80
CA GLN A 687 -1.32 -33.40 -14.75
C GLN A 687 -2.80 -33.38 -14.34
N VAL A 688 -3.37 -32.17 -14.24
CA VAL A 688 -4.82 -32.00 -14.13
C VAL A 688 -5.43 -32.50 -15.44
N LEU A 689 -6.19 -33.60 -15.36
CA LEU A 689 -6.99 -34.05 -16.48
C LEU A 689 -8.04 -32.98 -16.74
N ALA A 690 -7.93 -32.29 -17.86
CA ALA A 690 -9.04 -31.50 -18.39
C ALA A 690 -10.17 -32.49 -18.67
N LYS A 691 -11.15 -32.56 -17.75
CA LYS A 691 -12.45 -33.11 -18.10
C LYS A 691 -13.02 -32.16 -19.13
N ALA A 692 -12.97 -32.56 -20.41
CA ALA A 692 -13.83 -31.97 -21.41
C ALA A 692 -15.27 -32.18 -20.93
N SER A 693 -15.92 -31.08 -20.55
CA SER A 693 -17.36 -30.99 -20.34
C SER A 693 -18.10 -31.16 -21.65
#